data_AF-A0AAN4HHZ6-F1
#
_entry.id   AF-A0AAN4HHZ6-F1
#
_cell.length_a   1.000
_cell.length_b   1.000
_cell.length_c   1.000
_cell.angle_alpha   90.00
_cell.angle_beta   90.00
_cell.angle_gamma   90.00
#
_symmetry.space_group_name_H-M   'P 1'
#
loop_
_entity.id
_entity.type
_entity.pdbx_description
1 polymer ?
#
loop_
_entity_poly.entity_id
_entity_poly.type
_entity_poly.pdbx_seq_one_letter_code
_entity_poly.pdbx_strand_id
1 'polypeptide(L)'
;MFGLNKPKEQKQEQKSPDDWVSLVEERITQAEDWEEKRQMMAQVNYYRGNQWLVWNPTSKKMITAPLENGEQRITVNQIRPRMMVKLAKQIKNRVKFDVVPDSNDETRIEIAKAASKFLKYWWEQTGMDRKTRDIFLNNGVKGWCAAKVYFDAEAGQDITPGEGEVGFEEDMQRLYTGEIRCRICDPLTVYIDPAAEMDEEIRWIVERKPRDIDYIKERYGKDVAADENVGFAAAFDVTPQNGFNSTSKKRPNMAMVDEMWVKPCGKHPNGLKVTIAGGQLLDIDENAGDIPFFIFGDIPIPGSVKAEAFIKDMLPIQREINIMRSMFATHARKMGNSMWLVPMGSSVDEDEITNEEGGIVHYTPIEGVRPERVGAPDIPSFYDRILNNHDADIDDLSGAREISQGRLPSGLDTYSGLSLMVEQENEKLAVSSQNYEHGMKRLLQRVLLLMKKHYTEERMARILGPDNDIELVSFTGSDLSGGEDINIIQGSSLPEMKSAQQDRIMTMWDKGAIVKKDGSPDTQGFLKLMGMGDSNELFEMQQLDENKAKMENKQFEEIAQNPESLQALQQYSIQQQQFEEQAQAMQAQGVDPMQAGMQPPQLPLATPQVRDFYDHEVHVYIHNAFRKSSLYDELPPEVQQLVDDHVQQHMEALNAPMEADRRQQMEQEQHMQEAQKAMKEQDLQLQHRKLDIEEKKVEKQVQKGER
;
A
#
# COMPACT_ATOMS: atom_id res chain seq x y z
N MET A 1 13.41 60.22 -23.85
CA MET A 1 12.34 59.50 -24.56
C MET A 1 12.82 58.07 -24.82
N PHE A 2 12.58 57.15 -23.89
CA PHE A 2 12.71 55.71 -24.14
C PHE A 2 11.29 55.18 -24.22
N GLY A 3 10.85 54.85 -25.44
CA GLY A 3 9.50 54.38 -25.71
C GLY A 3 9.27 53.01 -25.09
N LEU A 4 8.33 52.95 -24.14
CA LEU A 4 7.72 51.72 -23.64
C LEU A 4 7.01 51.03 -24.82
N ASN A 5 7.62 49.99 -25.39
CA ASN A 5 6.93 49.05 -26.26
C ASN A 5 5.97 48.23 -25.39
N LYS A 6 4.67 48.50 -25.52
CA LYS A 6 3.61 47.63 -24.99
C LYS A 6 3.77 46.22 -25.56
N PRO A 7 3.57 45.14 -24.78
CA PRO A 7 3.51 43.80 -25.32
C PRO A 7 2.35 43.71 -26.32
N LYS A 8 2.64 43.27 -27.54
CA LYS A 8 1.61 42.96 -28.54
C LYS A 8 0.74 41.85 -27.98
N GLU A 9 -0.53 42.14 -27.71
CA GLU A 9 -1.58 41.14 -27.55
C GLU A 9 -1.56 40.25 -28.80
N GLN A 10 -0.99 39.04 -28.67
CA GLN A 10 -1.16 38.00 -29.66
C GLN A 10 -2.63 37.57 -29.58
N LYS A 11 -3.45 38.08 -30.49
CA LYS A 11 -4.76 37.49 -30.79
C LYS A 11 -4.50 36.02 -31.13
N GLN A 12 -4.87 35.10 -30.24
CA GLN A 12 -4.95 33.68 -30.57
C GLN A 12 -5.95 33.57 -31.71
N GLU A 13 -5.46 33.28 -32.92
CA GLU A 13 -6.31 32.85 -34.02
C GLU A 13 -7.08 31.62 -33.53
N GLN A 14 -8.40 31.75 -33.39
CA GLN A 14 -9.28 30.63 -33.11
C GLN A 14 -9.14 29.64 -34.26
N LYS A 15 -8.35 28.60 -34.04
CA LYS A 15 -8.18 27.49 -34.98
C LYS A 15 -9.55 26.88 -35.27
N SER A 16 -9.78 26.51 -36.53
CA SER A 16 -11.00 25.82 -36.91
C SER A 16 -11.05 24.42 -36.28
N PRO A 17 -12.26 23.85 -36.07
CA PRO A 17 -12.39 22.48 -35.52
C PRO A 17 -11.59 21.42 -36.31
N ASP A 18 -11.47 21.59 -37.63
CA ASP A 18 -10.72 20.68 -38.51
C ASP A 18 -9.20 20.80 -38.30
N ASP A 19 -8.69 22.00 -38.00
CA ASP A 19 -7.28 22.21 -37.69
C ASP A 19 -6.88 21.43 -36.42
N TRP A 20 -7.77 21.34 -35.44
CA TRP A 20 -7.52 20.57 -34.21
C TRP A 20 -7.48 19.07 -34.46
N VAL A 21 -8.39 18.55 -35.29
CA VAL A 21 -8.39 17.14 -35.71
C VAL A 21 -7.07 16.81 -36.43
N SER A 22 -6.66 17.64 -37.39
CA SER A 22 -5.39 17.43 -38.10
C SER A 22 -4.18 17.48 -37.18
N LEU A 23 -4.20 18.35 -36.16
CA LEU A 23 -3.11 18.46 -35.19
C LEU A 23 -2.98 17.18 -34.36
N VAL A 24 -4.09 16.64 -33.84
CA VAL A 24 -4.06 15.41 -33.06
C VAL A 24 -3.59 14.24 -33.92
N GLU A 25 -4.07 14.13 -35.16
CA GLU A 25 -3.64 13.08 -36.10
C GLU A 25 -2.15 13.18 -36.47
N GLU A 26 -1.64 14.40 -36.68
CA GLU A 26 -0.22 14.64 -36.96
C GLU A 26 0.65 14.20 -35.77
N ARG A 27 0.23 14.53 -34.53
CA ARG A 27 0.93 14.13 -33.30
C ARG A 27 0.95 12.61 -33.13
N ILE A 28 -0.17 11.95 -33.36
CA ILE A 28 -0.23 10.48 -33.31
C ILE A 28 0.72 9.87 -34.33
N THR A 29 0.75 10.40 -35.55
CA THR A 29 1.66 9.93 -36.62
C THR A 29 3.13 10.14 -36.25
N GLN A 30 3.47 11.26 -35.61
CA GLN A 30 4.84 11.54 -35.14
C GLN A 30 5.30 10.59 -34.03
N ALA A 31 4.42 10.22 -33.10
CA ALA A 31 4.75 9.33 -31.99
C ALA A 31 4.56 7.84 -32.31
N GLU A 32 4.02 7.49 -33.47
CA GLU A 32 3.75 6.12 -33.84
C GLU A 32 5.01 5.38 -34.29
N ASP A 33 5.63 4.66 -33.34
CA ASP A 33 6.66 3.68 -33.64
C ASP A 33 6.06 2.27 -33.79
N TRP A 34 6.10 1.76 -35.02
CA TRP A 34 5.60 0.42 -35.34
C TRP A 34 6.48 -0.71 -34.83
N GLU A 35 7.78 -0.47 -34.66
CA GLU A 35 8.70 -1.48 -34.14
C GLU A 35 8.44 -1.75 -32.67
N GLU A 36 8.28 -0.69 -31.88
CA GLU A 36 7.95 -0.79 -30.46
C GLU A 36 6.60 -1.49 -30.25
N LYS A 37 5.56 -1.09 -30.99
CA LYS A 37 4.25 -1.74 -30.95
C LYS A 37 4.33 -3.22 -31.31
N ARG A 38 5.11 -3.59 -32.35
CA ARG A 38 5.35 -4.99 -32.72
C ARG A 38 5.96 -5.77 -31.57
N GLN A 39 6.98 -5.21 -30.91
CA GLN A 39 7.64 -5.85 -29.78
C GLN A 39 6.67 -6.07 -28.62
N MET A 40 5.90 -5.07 -28.22
CA MET A 40 4.87 -5.20 -27.18
C MET A 40 3.81 -6.25 -27.51
N MET A 41 3.31 -6.26 -28.75
CA MET A 41 2.35 -7.29 -29.19
C MET A 41 2.94 -8.69 -29.11
N ALA A 42 4.21 -8.86 -29.49
CA ALA A 42 4.90 -10.14 -29.37
C ALA A 42 5.03 -10.55 -27.89
N GLN A 43 5.44 -9.65 -26.99
CA GLN A 43 5.60 -9.94 -25.56
C GLN A 43 4.28 -10.39 -24.92
N VAL A 44 3.17 -9.68 -25.15
CA VAL A 44 1.86 -10.03 -24.59
C VAL A 44 1.39 -11.40 -25.11
N ASN A 45 1.60 -11.68 -26.39
CA ASN A 45 1.25 -12.98 -26.97
C ASN A 45 2.08 -14.12 -26.36
N TYR A 46 3.38 -13.92 -26.18
CA TYR A 46 4.27 -14.92 -25.58
C TYR A 46 3.88 -15.22 -24.14
N TYR A 47 3.51 -14.18 -23.38
CA TYR A 47 2.97 -14.32 -22.04
C TYR A 47 1.66 -15.14 -22.00
N ARG A 48 0.76 -14.92 -22.97
CA ARG A 48 -0.49 -15.71 -23.12
C ARG A 48 -0.26 -17.16 -23.55
N GLY A 49 0.93 -17.49 -24.07
CA GLY A 49 1.27 -18.83 -24.60
C GLY A 49 1.15 -18.94 -26.12
N ASN A 50 0.79 -17.86 -26.81
CA ASN A 50 0.77 -17.80 -28.27
C ASN A 50 2.18 -17.47 -28.79
N GLN A 51 3.04 -18.49 -28.89
CA GLN A 51 4.48 -18.27 -29.12
C GLN A 51 4.91 -18.51 -30.59
N TRP A 52 4.11 -19.22 -31.39
CA TRP A 52 4.38 -19.48 -32.81
C TRP A 52 3.87 -18.36 -33.71
N LEU A 53 4.46 -17.17 -33.56
CA LEU A 53 4.00 -15.97 -34.26
C LEU A 53 5.05 -15.42 -35.21
N VAL A 54 4.58 -14.98 -36.37
CA VAL A 54 5.33 -14.25 -37.38
C VAL A 54 4.67 -12.89 -37.57
N TRP A 55 5.48 -11.85 -37.70
CA TRP A 55 4.98 -10.52 -38.03
C TRP A 55 4.70 -10.43 -39.53
N ASN A 56 3.47 -10.05 -39.90
CA ASN A 56 3.15 -9.72 -41.28
C ASN A 56 3.33 -8.19 -41.49
N PRO A 57 4.34 -7.76 -42.28
CA PRO A 57 4.62 -6.33 -42.48
C PRO A 57 3.51 -5.61 -43.25
N THR A 58 2.76 -6.31 -44.11
CA THR A 58 1.69 -5.72 -44.93
C THR A 58 0.42 -5.47 -44.11
N SER A 59 -0.01 -6.45 -43.31
CA SER A 59 -1.22 -6.34 -42.50
C SER A 59 -0.99 -5.71 -41.13
N LYS A 60 0.28 -5.45 -40.76
CA LYS A 60 0.70 -4.94 -39.44
C LYS A 60 0.08 -5.73 -38.28
N LYS A 61 0.01 -7.06 -38.42
CA LYS A 61 -0.58 -7.97 -37.44
C LYS A 61 0.35 -9.15 -37.20
N MET A 62 0.30 -9.68 -35.98
CA MET A 62 0.92 -10.96 -35.65
C MET A 62 0.04 -12.08 -36.24
N ILE A 63 0.62 -12.93 -37.07
CA ILE A 63 -0.02 -14.11 -37.63
C ILE A 63 0.61 -15.37 -37.06
N THR A 64 -0.17 -16.45 -36.93
CA THR A 64 0.40 -17.75 -36.57
C THR A 64 1.33 -18.20 -37.69
N ALA A 65 2.52 -18.68 -37.35
CA ALA A 65 3.46 -19.23 -38.33
C ALA A 65 2.76 -20.33 -39.16
N PRO A 66 2.93 -20.40 -40.49
CA PRO A 66 2.38 -21.50 -41.28
C PRO A 66 2.99 -22.82 -40.82
N LEU A 67 2.17 -23.86 -40.63
CA LEU A 67 2.63 -25.19 -40.21
C LEU A 67 3.03 -25.99 -41.45
N GLU A 68 4.25 -26.54 -41.47
CA GLU A 68 4.67 -27.46 -42.54
C GLU A 68 4.11 -28.86 -42.28
N ASN A 69 3.81 -29.60 -43.36
CA ASN A 69 3.25 -30.95 -43.28
C ASN A 69 4.22 -31.89 -42.53
N GLY A 70 3.78 -32.41 -41.38
CA GLY A 70 4.55 -33.34 -40.55
C GLY A 70 5.42 -32.69 -39.45
N GLU A 71 5.34 -31.36 -39.29
CA GLU A 71 5.95 -30.65 -38.15
C GLU A 71 5.02 -30.72 -36.91
N GLN A 72 5.58 -31.03 -35.75
CA GLN A 72 4.85 -30.97 -34.48
C GLN A 72 5.28 -29.75 -33.67
N ARG A 73 4.33 -28.86 -33.37
CA ARG A 73 4.58 -27.70 -32.50
C ARG A 73 4.36 -28.04 -31.05
N ILE A 74 5.44 -28.08 -30.29
CA ILE A 74 5.40 -28.15 -28.83
C ILE A 74 5.68 -26.76 -28.29
N THR A 75 4.81 -26.29 -27.40
CA THR A 75 4.97 -24.99 -26.74
C THR A 75 5.01 -25.22 -25.24
N VAL A 76 6.06 -24.74 -24.59
CA VAL A 76 6.18 -24.77 -23.12
C VAL A 76 6.51 -23.38 -22.63
N ASN A 77 5.53 -22.73 -21.99
CA ASN A 77 5.65 -21.36 -21.55
C ASN A 77 6.39 -21.27 -20.21
N GLN A 78 7.69 -20.97 -20.25
CA GLN A 78 8.51 -20.77 -19.07
C GLN A 78 8.49 -19.32 -18.56
N ILE A 79 8.15 -18.37 -19.44
CA ILE A 79 8.07 -16.94 -19.13
C ILE A 79 6.98 -16.65 -18.09
N ARG A 80 5.78 -17.22 -18.24
CA ARG A 80 4.62 -16.90 -17.39
C ARG A 80 4.86 -17.22 -15.90
N PRO A 81 5.37 -18.40 -15.51
CA PRO A 81 5.72 -18.67 -14.12
C PRO A 81 6.72 -17.66 -13.53
N ARG A 82 7.76 -17.28 -14.28
CA ARG A 82 8.77 -16.30 -13.83
C ARG A 82 8.21 -14.92 -13.63
N MET A 83 7.37 -14.46 -14.56
CA MET A 83 6.65 -13.21 -14.41
C MET A 83 5.75 -13.21 -13.17
N MET A 84 5.05 -14.33 -12.90
CA MET A 84 4.21 -14.43 -11.70
C MET A 84 5.02 -14.40 -10.40
N VAL A 85 6.21 -15.01 -10.37
CA VAL A 85 7.12 -14.94 -9.21
C VAL A 85 7.60 -13.50 -9.00
N LYS A 86 8.05 -12.80 -10.06
CA LYS A 86 8.45 -11.38 -9.96
C LYS A 86 7.29 -10.51 -9.46
N LEU A 87 6.11 -10.68 -10.04
CA LEU A 87 4.90 -9.95 -9.67
C LEU A 87 4.50 -10.18 -8.21
N ALA A 88 4.54 -11.45 -7.75
CA ALA A 88 4.21 -11.81 -6.37
C ALA A 88 5.17 -11.14 -5.37
N LYS A 89 6.45 -11.00 -5.72
CA LYS A 89 7.43 -10.30 -4.88
C LYS A 89 7.18 -8.79 -4.81
N GLN A 90 6.90 -8.16 -5.95
CA GLN A 90 6.66 -6.71 -6.01
C GLN A 90 5.36 -6.26 -5.32
N ILE A 91 4.36 -7.15 -5.22
CA ILE A 91 3.06 -6.84 -4.58
C ILE A 91 3.07 -7.14 -3.08
N LYS A 92 4.07 -7.89 -2.59
CA LYS A 92 4.09 -8.35 -1.20
C LYS A 92 4.08 -7.21 -0.19
N ASN A 93 4.79 -6.12 -0.49
CA ASN A 93 4.89 -4.94 0.36
C ASN A 93 4.22 -3.72 -0.31
N ARG A 94 3.45 -2.96 0.48
CA ARG A 94 2.86 -1.70 0.05
C ARG A 94 3.88 -0.56 0.20
N VAL A 95 3.81 0.42 -0.68
CA VAL A 95 4.58 1.67 -0.55
C VAL A 95 4.12 2.40 0.69
N LYS A 96 5.07 2.79 1.54
CA LYS A 96 4.81 3.65 2.68
C LYS A 96 5.07 5.10 2.29
N PHE A 97 4.05 5.93 2.44
CA PHE A 97 4.10 7.35 2.15
C PHE A 97 3.51 8.15 3.30
N ASP A 98 4.09 9.31 3.55
CA ASP A 98 3.60 10.30 4.51
C ASP A 98 3.70 11.70 3.88
N VAL A 99 2.72 12.55 4.19
CA VAL A 99 2.70 13.94 3.75
C VAL A 99 3.54 14.75 4.73
N VAL A 100 4.52 15.49 4.20
CA VAL A 100 5.39 16.40 4.94
C VAL A 100 4.79 17.80 4.87
N PRO A 101 4.60 18.48 6.02
CA PRO A 101 4.09 19.84 6.04
C PRO A 101 5.09 20.81 5.41
N ASP A 102 4.58 21.93 4.92
CA ASP A 102 5.35 23.04 4.36
C ASP A 102 6.09 23.87 5.42
N SER A 103 5.50 24.00 6.60
CA SER A 103 5.99 24.73 7.77
C SER A 103 6.01 23.85 9.02
N ASN A 104 6.79 24.25 10.03
CA ASN A 104 6.84 23.60 11.34
C ASN A 104 5.69 24.04 12.28
N ASP A 105 4.70 24.78 11.76
CA ASP A 105 3.54 25.17 12.55
C ASP A 105 2.69 23.95 12.93
N GLU A 106 2.22 23.88 14.18
CA GLU A 106 1.48 22.72 14.68
C GLU A 106 0.21 22.44 13.88
N THR A 107 -0.52 23.49 13.50
CA THR A 107 -1.70 23.39 12.61
C THR A 107 -1.36 22.78 11.25
N ARG A 108 -0.17 23.10 10.68
CA ARG A 108 0.29 22.51 9.42
C ARG A 108 0.69 21.06 9.58
N ILE A 109 1.29 20.70 10.71
CA ILE A 109 1.61 19.31 11.05
C ILE A 109 0.33 18.48 11.18
N GLU A 110 -0.72 19.03 11.82
CA GLU A 110 -2.02 18.37 11.94
C GLU A 110 -2.71 18.19 10.58
N ILE A 111 -2.72 19.23 9.75
CA ILE A 111 -3.27 19.16 8.38
C ILE A 111 -2.51 18.13 7.55
N ALA A 112 -1.18 18.08 7.63
CA ALA A 112 -0.37 17.08 6.92
C ALA A 112 -0.65 15.64 7.40
N LYS A 113 -0.86 15.44 8.71
CA LYS A 113 -1.29 14.15 9.27
C LYS A 113 -2.70 13.78 8.79
N ALA A 114 -3.64 14.72 8.78
CA ALA A 114 -5.00 14.52 8.26
C ALA A 114 -4.98 14.20 6.76
N ALA A 115 -4.17 14.91 5.96
CA ALA A 115 -3.97 14.65 4.54
C ALA A 115 -3.37 13.26 4.29
N SER A 116 -2.38 12.85 5.08
CA SER A 116 -1.79 11.49 5.00
C SER A 116 -2.84 10.41 5.27
N LYS A 117 -3.68 10.62 6.28
CA LYS A 117 -4.80 9.74 6.62
C LYS A 117 -5.82 9.70 5.47
N PHE A 118 -6.21 10.86 4.94
CA PHE A 118 -7.18 10.93 3.84
C PHE A 118 -6.64 10.30 2.54
N LEU A 119 -5.34 10.42 2.24
CA LEU A 119 -4.72 9.71 1.11
C LEU A 119 -4.78 8.19 1.28
N LYS A 120 -4.62 7.67 2.50
CA LYS A 120 -4.80 6.24 2.79
C LYS A 120 -6.25 5.80 2.56
N TYR A 121 -7.22 6.61 3.01
CA TYR A 121 -8.63 6.39 2.71
C TYR A 121 -8.90 6.37 1.19
N TRP A 122 -8.37 7.35 0.46
CA TRP A 122 -8.50 7.43 -1.00
C TRP A 122 -7.88 6.21 -1.70
N TRP A 123 -6.72 5.73 -1.22
CA TRP A 123 -6.05 4.53 -1.72
C TRP A 123 -6.95 3.29 -1.64
N GLU A 124 -7.63 3.11 -0.51
CA GLU A 124 -8.55 2.00 -0.28
C GLU A 124 -9.82 2.10 -1.13
N GLN A 125 -10.50 3.26 -1.12
CA GLN A 125 -11.71 3.48 -1.92
C GLN A 125 -11.45 3.28 -3.42
N THR A 126 -10.31 3.76 -3.91
CA THR A 126 -9.94 3.68 -5.32
C THR A 126 -9.47 2.27 -5.73
N GLY A 127 -9.29 1.35 -4.75
CA GLY A 127 -8.79 0.00 -4.98
C GLY A 127 -7.37 0.00 -5.55
N MET A 128 -6.50 0.89 -5.05
CA MET A 128 -5.18 1.11 -5.63
C MET A 128 -4.29 -0.13 -5.57
N ASP A 129 -4.47 -1.04 -4.62
CA ASP A 129 -3.72 -2.32 -4.57
C ASP A 129 -3.89 -3.16 -5.84
N ARG A 130 -5.12 -3.26 -6.33
CA ARG A 130 -5.41 -3.97 -7.58
C ARG A 130 -4.77 -3.26 -8.76
N LYS A 131 -4.76 -1.92 -8.73
CA LYS A 131 -4.15 -1.09 -9.77
C LYS A 131 -2.64 -1.23 -9.76
N THR A 132 -1.99 -1.20 -8.61
CA THR A 132 -0.55 -1.46 -8.46
C THR A 132 -0.15 -2.80 -9.06
N ARG A 133 -0.93 -3.88 -8.83
CA ARG A 133 -0.70 -5.17 -9.50
C ARG A 133 -0.76 -5.02 -11.03
N ASP A 134 -1.76 -4.33 -11.53
CA ASP A 134 -1.95 -4.16 -12.97
C ASP A 134 -0.84 -3.25 -13.58
N ILE A 135 -0.30 -2.28 -12.83
CA ILE A 135 0.88 -1.48 -13.21
C ILE A 135 2.11 -2.40 -13.35
N PHE A 136 2.44 -3.17 -12.31
CA PHE A 136 3.59 -4.09 -12.35
C PHE A 136 3.45 -5.14 -13.45
N LEU A 137 2.25 -5.65 -13.70
CA LEU A 137 2.01 -6.61 -14.78
C LEU A 137 2.23 -5.97 -16.16
N ASN A 138 1.74 -4.75 -16.40
CA ASN A 138 1.98 -4.06 -17.67
C ASN A 138 3.46 -3.68 -17.83
N ASN A 139 4.12 -3.22 -16.77
CA ASN A 139 5.56 -2.91 -16.80
C ASN A 139 6.39 -4.16 -17.13
N GLY A 140 6.13 -5.28 -16.47
CA GLY A 140 6.88 -6.51 -16.72
C GLY A 140 6.63 -7.10 -18.12
N VAL A 141 5.40 -7.01 -18.64
CA VAL A 141 5.02 -7.62 -19.93
C VAL A 141 5.28 -6.70 -21.13
N LYS A 142 4.99 -5.40 -21.01
CA LYS A 142 5.04 -4.42 -22.11
C LYS A 142 6.13 -3.35 -21.94
N GLY A 143 6.79 -3.30 -20.79
CA GLY A 143 7.93 -2.42 -20.49
C GLY A 143 7.61 -1.22 -19.66
N TRP A 144 6.49 -0.57 -19.96
CA TRP A 144 6.02 0.59 -19.23
C TRP A 144 4.51 0.56 -19.07
N CYS A 145 3.97 1.51 -18.31
CA CYS A 145 2.56 1.73 -18.11
C CYS A 145 2.32 3.20 -17.76
N ALA A 146 1.15 3.74 -18.11
CA ALA A 146 0.76 5.09 -17.69
C ALA A 146 -0.45 5.03 -16.77
N ALA A 147 -0.41 5.72 -15.63
CA ALA A 147 -1.59 5.95 -14.78
C ALA A 147 -2.14 7.35 -15.02
N LYS A 148 -3.43 7.44 -15.31
CA LYS A 148 -4.14 8.70 -15.48
C LYS A 148 -4.95 9.03 -14.23
N VAL A 149 -4.70 10.17 -13.60
CA VAL A 149 -5.45 10.65 -12.44
C VAL A 149 -6.31 11.85 -12.85
N TYR A 150 -7.62 11.73 -12.70
CA TYR A 150 -8.56 12.79 -13.05
C TYR A 150 -9.68 12.88 -12.01
N PHE A 151 -10.26 14.08 -11.90
CA PHE A 151 -11.46 14.30 -11.11
C PHE A 151 -12.69 13.93 -11.95
N ASP A 152 -13.56 13.09 -11.39
CA ASP A 152 -14.81 12.66 -12.01
C ASP A 152 -15.97 13.35 -11.26
N ALA A 153 -16.54 14.40 -11.85
CA ALA A 153 -17.56 15.23 -11.22
C ALA A 153 -18.92 14.52 -11.06
N GLU A 154 -19.16 13.44 -11.81
CA GLU A 154 -20.41 12.65 -11.77
C GLU A 154 -20.31 11.45 -10.81
N ALA A 155 -19.14 11.24 -10.20
CA ALA A 155 -18.92 10.14 -9.26
C ALA A 155 -19.17 10.60 -7.81
N GLY A 156 -19.63 9.69 -6.95
CA GLY A 156 -19.80 9.96 -5.52
C GLY A 156 -21.27 9.93 -5.07
N GLN A 157 -21.54 10.55 -3.93
CA GLN A 157 -22.91 10.66 -3.41
C GLN A 157 -23.65 11.78 -4.14
N ASP A 158 -24.91 11.51 -4.46
CA ASP A 158 -25.83 12.50 -5.02
C ASP A 158 -26.16 13.51 -3.93
N ILE A 159 -25.74 14.76 -4.12
CA ILE A 159 -26.01 15.90 -3.24
C ILE A 159 -27.01 16.87 -3.88
N THR A 160 -27.77 16.41 -4.89
CA THR A 160 -28.81 17.23 -5.51
C THR A 160 -29.79 17.69 -4.42
N PRO A 161 -29.92 19.02 -4.18
CA PRO A 161 -30.80 19.54 -3.14
C PRO A 161 -32.23 19.07 -3.37
N GLY A 162 -32.87 18.52 -2.32
CA GLY A 162 -34.27 18.09 -2.38
C GLY A 162 -35.25 19.28 -2.46
N GLU A 163 -36.49 19.04 -2.90
CA GLU A 163 -37.56 20.04 -2.80
C GLU A 163 -37.70 20.55 -1.35
N GLY A 164 -37.25 21.78 -1.10
CA GLY A 164 -37.28 22.42 0.23
C GLY A 164 -35.91 22.82 0.81
N GLU A 165 -34.80 22.49 0.16
CA GLU A 165 -33.45 22.91 0.57
C GLU A 165 -32.99 24.21 -0.13
N VAL A 166 -32.13 25.00 0.55
CA VAL A 166 -31.63 26.27 0.04
C VAL A 166 -30.77 26.03 -1.21
N GLY A 167 -31.22 26.51 -2.37
CA GLY A 167 -30.56 26.30 -3.67
C GLY A 167 -31.38 25.48 -4.67
N PHE A 168 -32.59 25.05 -4.33
CA PHE A 168 -33.49 24.34 -5.25
C PHE A 168 -33.95 25.23 -6.44
N GLU A 169 -33.59 24.84 -7.66
CA GLU A 169 -34.14 25.32 -8.93
C GLU A 169 -34.75 24.13 -9.70
N GLU A 170 -35.88 24.32 -10.38
CA GLU A 170 -36.64 23.26 -11.09
C GLU A 170 -35.86 22.56 -12.23
N ASP A 171 -34.70 23.10 -12.63
CA ASP A 171 -33.88 22.64 -13.77
C ASP A 171 -32.42 22.31 -13.36
N MET A 172 -32.18 21.90 -12.10
CA MET A 172 -30.84 21.52 -11.65
C MET A 172 -30.37 20.18 -12.22
N GLN A 173 -29.18 20.19 -12.85
CA GLN A 173 -28.43 18.98 -13.15
C GLN A 173 -28.03 18.28 -11.85
N ARG A 174 -28.00 16.94 -11.86
CA ARG A 174 -27.62 16.15 -10.68
C ARG A 174 -26.21 16.53 -10.23
N LEU A 175 -26.10 17.04 -9.00
CA LEU A 175 -24.83 17.41 -8.40
C LEU A 175 -24.34 16.21 -7.59
N TYR A 176 -23.16 15.70 -7.92
CA TYR A 176 -22.49 14.65 -7.17
C TYR A 176 -21.30 15.25 -6.42
N THR A 177 -20.93 14.64 -5.30
CA THR A 177 -19.75 15.10 -4.53
C THR A 177 -18.48 15.11 -5.37
N GLY A 178 -18.37 14.26 -6.40
CA GLY A 178 -17.20 14.18 -7.27
C GLY A 178 -16.05 13.42 -6.60
N GLU A 179 -15.45 12.47 -7.30
CA GLU A 179 -14.36 11.65 -6.77
C GLU A 179 -13.13 11.68 -7.66
N ILE A 180 -11.95 11.70 -7.05
CA ILE A 180 -10.69 11.57 -7.79
C ILE A 180 -10.49 10.10 -8.15
N ARG A 181 -10.41 9.80 -9.45
CA ARG A 181 -10.21 8.45 -9.95
C ARG A 181 -8.84 8.31 -10.60
N CYS A 182 -8.16 7.22 -10.27
CA CYS A 182 -6.97 6.76 -10.97
C CYS A 182 -7.32 5.63 -11.94
N ARG A 183 -6.92 5.75 -13.21
CA ARG A 183 -7.11 4.71 -14.23
C ARG A 183 -5.78 4.33 -14.86
N ILE A 184 -5.57 3.03 -14.97
CA ILE A 184 -4.41 2.48 -15.68
C ILE A 184 -4.68 2.53 -17.18
N CYS A 185 -3.70 3.02 -17.92
CA CYS A 185 -3.72 3.10 -19.37
C CYS A 185 -2.83 2.00 -19.94
N ASP A 186 -3.30 1.38 -21.01
CA ASP A 186 -2.51 0.41 -21.76
C ASP A 186 -1.44 1.17 -22.57
N PRO A 187 -0.16 0.79 -22.51
CA PRO A 187 0.88 1.39 -23.35
C PRO A 187 0.52 1.45 -24.84
N LEU A 188 -0.22 0.45 -25.33
CA LEU A 188 -0.61 0.38 -26.74
C LEU A 188 -1.65 1.46 -27.14
N THR A 189 -2.26 2.13 -26.15
CA THR A 189 -3.24 3.22 -26.34
C THR A 189 -2.65 4.61 -26.15
N VAL A 190 -1.43 4.71 -25.62
CA VAL A 190 -0.84 5.99 -25.21
C VAL A 190 0.31 6.34 -26.15
N TYR A 191 0.30 7.57 -26.63
CA TYR A 191 1.32 8.16 -27.48
C TYR A 191 1.96 9.32 -26.72
N ILE A 192 3.29 9.27 -26.59
CA ILE A 192 4.08 10.24 -25.84
C ILE A 192 4.93 11.03 -26.83
N ASP A 193 5.21 12.29 -26.52
CA ASP A 193 6.15 13.14 -27.26
C ASP A 193 7.50 12.42 -27.50
N PRO A 194 7.87 12.12 -28.77
CA PRO A 194 9.10 11.39 -29.06
C PRO A 194 10.38 12.19 -28.77
N ALA A 195 10.27 13.51 -28.56
CA ALA A 195 11.39 14.36 -28.22
C ALA A 195 11.72 14.40 -26.71
N ALA A 196 10.90 13.77 -25.86
CA ALA A 196 11.12 13.76 -24.42
C ALA A 196 12.12 12.65 -24.04
N GLU A 197 13.19 13.03 -23.33
CA GLU A 197 14.14 12.08 -22.76
C GLU A 197 13.79 11.75 -21.30
N MET A 198 13.13 12.70 -20.62
CA MET A 198 12.68 12.59 -19.23
C MET A 198 11.18 12.86 -19.11
N ASP A 199 10.54 12.26 -18.11
CA ASP A 199 9.10 12.41 -17.89
C ASP A 199 8.63 13.87 -17.73
N GLU A 200 9.50 14.74 -17.19
CA GLU A 200 9.19 16.16 -16.97
C GLU A 200 9.17 16.98 -18.26
N GLU A 201 9.90 16.52 -19.28
CA GLU A 201 10.06 17.18 -20.58
C GLU A 201 8.91 16.89 -21.53
N ILE A 202 8.02 15.94 -21.17
CA ILE A 202 6.87 15.58 -21.98
C ILE A 202 5.97 16.80 -22.17
N ARG A 203 5.86 17.26 -23.42
CA ARG A 203 5.04 18.43 -23.75
C ARG A 203 3.60 18.06 -24.04
N TRP A 204 3.36 16.85 -24.55
CA TRP A 204 2.03 16.38 -24.90
C TRP A 204 1.92 14.86 -24.80
N ILE A 205 0.72 14.37 -24.51
CA ILE A 205 0.36 12.95 -24.50
C ILE A 205 -1.00 12.80 -25.19
N VAL A 206 -1.13 11.79 -26.04
CA VAL A 206 -2.41 11.42 -26.66
C VAL A 206 -2.81 10.03 -26.19
N GLU A 207 -4.05 9.89 -25.71
CA GLU A 207 -4.65 8.60 -25.39
C GLU A 207 -5.75 8.25 -26.41
N ARG A 208 -5.63 7.10 -27.05
CA ARG A 208 -6.57 6.57 -28.05
C ARG A 208 -7.36 5.40 -27.49
N LYS A 209 -8.68 5.53 -27.37
CA LYS A 209 -9.55 4.50 -26.76
C LYS A 209 -10.85 4.22 -27.51
N PRO A 210 -11.23 2.94 -27.65
CA PRO A 210 -12.56 2.60 -28.14
C PRO A 210 -13.60 2.91 -27.05
N ARG A 211 -14.65 3.64 -27.42
CA ARG A 211 -15.81 3.93 -26.58
C ARG A 211 -17.09 3.58 -27.32
N ASP A 212 -18.13 3.28 -26.55
CA ASP A 212 -19.47 3.12 -27.09
C ASP A 212 -19.97 4.47 -27.60
N ILE A 213 -20.74 4.46 -28.70
CA ILE A 213 -21.32 5.67 -29.28
C ILE A 213 -22.34 6.28 -28.33
N ASP A 214 -23.11 5.44 -27.63
CA ASP A 214 -24.10 5.90 -26.65
C ASP A 214 -23.44 6.67 -25.51
N TYR A 215 -22.26 6.21 -25.05
CA TYR A 215 -21.46 6.92 -24.04
C TYR A 215 -20.94 8.27 -24.54
N ILE A 216 -20.53 8.35 -25.81
CA ILE A 216 -20.06 9.62 -26.40
C ILE A 216 -21.22 10.61 -26.50
N LYS A 217 -22.40 10.14 -26.91
CA LYS A 217 -23.61 10.96 -27.00
C LYS A 217 -24.06 11.46 -25.64
N GLU A 218 -24.08 10.61 -24.62
CA GLU A 218 -24.46 10.96 -23.25
C GLU A 218 -23.51 12.00 -22.65
N ARG A 219 -22.20 11.80 -22.79
CA ARG A 219 -21.21 12.64 -22.13
C ARG A 219 -20.90 13.95 -22.87
N TYR A 220 -20.88 13.93 -24.20
CA TYR A 220 -20.46 15.07 -25.02
C TYR A 220 -21.58 15.67 -25.86
N GLY A 221 -22.79 15.09 -25.84
CA GLY A 221 -23.96 15.61 -26.57
C GLY A 221 -23.84 15.55 -28.10
N LYS A 222 -22.84 14.84 -28.65
CA LYS A 222 -22.54 14.79 -30.09
C LYS A 222 -22.71 13.38 -30.65
N ASP A 223 -23.44 13.28 -31.76
CA ASP A 223 -23.64 12.03 -32.50
C ASP A 223 -22.45 11.78 -33.44
N VAL A 224 -21.64 10.76 -33.14
CA VAL A 224 -20.50 10.35 -33.96
C VAL A 224 -20.86 9.07 -34.73
N ALA A 225 -20.47 8.99 -35.99
CA ALA A 225 -20.67 7.79 -36.79
C ALA A 225 -19.88 6.60 -36.22
N ALA A 226 -20.49 5.41 -36.24
CA ALA A 226 -19.78 4.17 -35.94
C ALA A 226 -18.66 3.99 -36.95
N ASP A 227 -17.43 3.85 -36.47
CA ASP A 227 -16.30 3.60 -37.36
C ASP A 227 -16.26 2.09 -37.67
N GLU A 228 -16.42 1.74 -38.95
CA GLU A 228 -16.45 0.34 -39.41
C GLU A 228 -15.14 -0.40 -39.11
N ASN A 229 -14.05 0.35 -38.87
CA ASN A 229 -12.72 -0.14 -38.52
C ASN A 229 -12.39 -0.06 -37.02
N VAL A 230 -13.35 0.18 -36.12
CA VAL A 230 -13.18 -0.11 -34.68
C VAL A 230 -13.20 -1.61 -34.39
N GLY A 231 -13.06 -2.44 -35.43
CA GLY A 231 -12.66 -3.84 -35.29
C GLY A 231 -11.27 -3.90 -34.67
N PHE A 232 -11.21 -3.82 -33.34
CA PHE A 232 -10.02 -3.93 -32.49
C PHE A 232 -8.81 -3.27 -33.16
N ALA A 233 -8.60 -1.97 -32.93
CA ALA A 233 -7.30 -1.35 -33.23
C ALA A 233 -6.21 -2.36 -32.92
N ALA A 234 -5.35 -2.66 -33.90
CA ALA A 234 -4.48 -3.83 -33.95
C ALA A 234 -3.65 -4.08 -32.66
N ALA A 235 -3.60 -3.10 -31.76
CA ALA A 235 -3.24 -3.16 -30.35
C ALA A 235 -3.97 -4.19 -29.46
N PHE A 236 -5.27 -4.47 -29.64
CA PHE A 236 -6.05 -5.21 -28.64
C PHE A 236 -6.41 -6.65 -29.01
N ASP A 237 -6.33 -7.03 -30.28
CA ASP A 237 -6.56 -8.43 -30.67
C ASP A 237 -5.26 -9.22 -30.52
N VAL A 238 -5.01 -9.64 -29.28
CA VAL A 238 -3.90 -10.55 -28.93
C VAL A 238 -4.29 -12.01 -29.22
N THR A 239 -5.34 -12.24 -30.00
CA THR A 239 -5.73 -13.57 -30.46
C THR A 239 -5.08 -13.78 -31.82
N PRO A 240 -4.19 -14.78 -31.98
CA PRO A 240 -3.63 -15.11 -33.28
C PRO A 240 -4.78 -15.46 -34.21
N GLN A 241 -4.83 -14.79 -35.35
CA GLN A 241 -5.80 -15.12 -36.38
C GLN A 241 -5.36 -16.46 -36.98
N ASN A 242 -5.90 -17.57 -36.46
CA ASN A 242 -5.71 -18.86 -37.11
C ASN A 242 -6.38 -18.81 -38.47
N GLY A 243 -5.69 -19.31 -39.50
CA GLY A 243 -6.15 -19.35 -40.90
C GLY A 243 -7.44 -20.15 -41.15
N PHE A 244 -8.17 -20.54 -40.10
CA PHE A 244 -9.49 -21.15 -40.17
C PHE A 244 -10.46 -20.33 -39.31
N ASN A 245 -11.30 -19.53 -39.98
CA ASN A 245 -12.53 -18.91 -39.47
C ASN A 245 -12.48 -18.23 -38.08
N SER A 246 -11.56 -17.30 -37.86
CA SER A 246 -11.81 -16.22 -36.90
C SER A 246 -12.62 -15.12 -37.60
N THR A 247 -13.95 -15.27 -37.62
CA THR A 247 -14.83 -14.09 -37.73
C THR A 247 -14.49 -13.20 -36.55
N SER A 248 -13.72 -12.13 -36.78
CA SER A 248 -13.60 -11.04 -35.82
C SER A 248 -15.03 -10.67 -35.43
N LYS A 249 -15.43 -10.95 -34.18
CA LYS A 249 -16.73 -10.51 -33.67
C LYS A 249 -16.69 -8.98 -33.71
N LYS A 250 -17.16 -8.39 -34.81
CA LYS A 250 -17.38 -6.96 -34.92
C LYS A 250 -18.34 -6.64 -33.78
N ARG A 251 -17.88 -5.85 -32.82
CA ARG A 251 -18.79 -5.24 -31.84
C ARG A 251 -19.44 -4.08 -32.58
N PRO A 252 -20.74 -4.14 -32.91
CA PRO A 252 -21.42 -2.96 -33.44
C PRO A 252 -21.37 -1.83 -32.38
N ASN A 253 -21.38 -0.58 -32.84
CA ASN A 253 -21.51 0.63 -32.01
C ASN A 253 -20.27 1.05 -31.19
N MET A 254 -19.06 0.96 -31.75
CA MET A 254 -17.88 1.58 -31.13
C MET A 254 -17.29 2.65 -32.03
N ALA A 255 -16.78 3.72 -31.41
CA ALA A 255 -16.01 4.78 -32.05
C ALA A 255 -14.67 4.96 -31.30
N MET A 256 -13.60 5.31 -32.03
CA MET A 256 -12.32 5.63 -31.41
C MET A 256 -12.33 7.08 -30.92
N VAL A 257 -11.99 7.28 -29.65
CA VAL A 257 -11.87 8.58 -29.00
C VAL A 257 -10.38 8.84 -28.73
N ASP A 258 -9.85 9.94 -29.25
CA ASP A 258 -8.50 10.40 -28.99
C ASP A 258 -8.55 11.63 -28.06
N GLU A 259 -7.91 11.52 -26.91
CA GLU A 259 -7.77 12.59 -25.93
C GLU A 259 -6.32 13.07 -25.90
N MET A 260 -6.07 14.28 -26.41
CA MET A 260 -4.76 14.94 -26.39
C MET A 260 -4.66 15.90 -25.22
N TRP A 261 -3.57 15.80 -24.46
CA TRP A 261 -3.21 16.69 -23.38
C TRP A 261 -1.90 17.40 -23.71
N VAL A 262 -1.85 18.71 -23.51
CA VAL A 262 -0.66 19.54 -23.75
C VAL A 262 -0.33 20.32 -22.48
N LYS A 263 0.94 20.24 -22.07
CA LYS A 263 1.48 20.94 -20.90
C LYS A 263 1.37 22.46 -21.09
N PRO A 264 1.18 23.24 -20.00
CA PRO A 264 1.26 24.69 -20.06
C PRO A 264 2.51 25.19 -20.82
N CYS A 265 2.29 25.96 -21.88
CA CYS A 265 3.36 26.48 -22.74
C CYS A 265 3.04 27.93 -23.14
N GLY A 266 4.02 28.66 -23.70
CA GLY A 266 3.80 30.06 -24.10
C GLY A 266 2.62 30.29 -25.06
N LYS A 267 2.16 29.25 -25.78
CA LYS A 267 0.95 29.30 -26.62
C LYS A 267 -0.35 29.00 -25.87
N HIS A 268 -0.27 28.15 -24.84
CA HIS A 268 -1.40 27.70 -24.00
C HIS A 268 -0.99 27.82 -22.54
N PRO A 269 -1.15 29.00 -21.92
CA PRO A 269 -0.61 29.29 -20.59
C PRO A 269 -1.23 28.44 -19.47
N ASN A 270 -2.44 27.91 -19.66
CA ASN A 270 -3.16 27.12 -18.65
C ASN A 270 -3.25 25.62 -18.99
N GLY A 271 -2.48 25.15 -19.99
CA GLY A 271 -2.60 23.79 -20.53
C GLY A 271 -3.75 23.65 -21.51
N LEU A 272 -3.83 22.52 -22.20
CA LEU A 272 -4.89 22.27 -23.19
C LEU A 272 -5.26 20.79 -23.21
N LYS A 273 -6.56 20.50 -23.18
CA LYS A 273 -7.12 19.17 -23.46
C LYS A 273 -8.01 19.28 -24.70
N VAL A 274 -7.77 18.40 -25.68
CA VAL A 274 -8.58 18.29 -26.90
C VAL A 274 -9.08 16.85 -27.00
N THR A 275 -10.38 16.67 -27.17
CA THR A 275 -10.99 15.36 -27.36
C THR A 275 -11.60 15.29 -28.75
N ILE A 276 -11.20 14.31 -29.54
CA ILE A 276 -11.74 14.04 -30.88
C ILE A 276 -12.29 12.62 -30.94
N ALA A 277 -13.30 12.39 -31.79
CA ALA A 277 -13.78 11.05 -32.11
C ALA A 277 -14.25 10.99 -33.56
N GLY A 278 -13.88 9.92 -34.27
CA GLY A 278 -14.34 9.68 -35.65
C GLY A 278 -14.09 10.85 -36.62
N GLY A 279 -12.97 11.58 -36.46
CA GLY A 279 -12.64 12.75 -37.27
C GLY A 279 -13.41 14.03 -36.92
N GLN A 280 -14.15 14.04 -35.80
CA GLN A 280 -14.88 15.21 -35.31
C GLN A 280 -14.35 15.67 -33.95
N LEU A 281 -14.30 16.98 -33.75
CA LEU A 281 -13.97 17.59 -32.47
C LEU A 281 -15.14 17.44 -31.48
N LEU A 282 -14.90 16.77 -30.35
CA LEU A 282 -15.90 16.61 -29.30
C LEU A 282 -15.85 17.75 -28.29
N ASP A 283 -14.69 17.97 -27.67
CA ASP A 283 -14.51 18.85 -26.52
C ASP A 283 -13.12 19.51 -26.53
N ILE A 284 -13.06 20.77 -26.10
CA ILE A 284 -11.81 21.53 -25.88
C ILE A 284 -11.88 22.17 -24.51
N ASP A 285 -10.89 21.88 -23.67
CA ASP A 285 -10.69 22.54 -22.39
C ASP A 285 -9.32 23.25 -22.40
N GLU A 286 -9.37 24.59 -22.43
CA GLU A 286 -8.20 25.48 -22.43
C GLU A 286 -7.66 25.76 -21.00
N ASN A 287 -8.24 25.16 -19.96
CA ASN A 287 -7.80 25.26 -18.57
C ASN A 287 -7.61 23.88 -17.91
N ALA A 288 -7.13 22.93 -18.72
CA ALA A 288 -6.89 21.55 -18.31
C ALA A 288 -5.79 21.41 -17.24
N GLY A 289 -4.91 22.40 -17.11
CA GLY A 289 -3.77 22.39 -16.20
C GLY A 289 -2.66 21.44 -16.66
N ASP A 290 -1.93 20.89 -15.70
CA ASP A 290 -0.83 19.95 -16.00
C ASP A 290 -1.33 18.57 -16.46
N ILE A 291 -0.46 17.83 -17.16
CA ILE A 291 -0.79 16.55 -17.79
C ILE A 291 -1.12 15.50 -16.71
N PRO A 292 -2.28 14.82 -16.77
CA PRO A 292 -2.72 13.88 -15.73
C PRO A 292 -2.11 12.47 -15.84
N PHE A 293 -1.07 12.27 -16.64
CA PHE A 293 -0.47 10.95 -16.90
C PHE A 293 0.89 10.80 -16.20
N PHE A 294 1.05 9.71 -15.47
CA PHE A 294 2.29 9.33 -14.79
C PHE A 294 2.80 8.03 -15.39
N ILE A 295 4.05 8.04 -15.86
CA ILE A 295 4.67 6.89 -16.51
C ILE A 295 5.41 6.08 -15.46
N PHE A 296 5.27 4.77 -15.56
CA PHE A 296 5.97 3.79 -14.75
C PHE A 296 6.74 2.88 -15.71
N GLY A 297 8.04 2.68 -15.46
CA GLY A 297 8.90 1.83 -16.27
C GLY A 297 9.59 0.75 -15.44
N ASP A 298 9.82 -0.43 -16.05
CA ASP A 298 10.55 -1.52 -15.41
C ASP A 298 12.07 -1.34 -15.59
N ILE A 299 12.57 -1.48 -16.84
CA ILE A 299 13.98 -1.34 -17.19
C ILE A 299 14.19 -0.01 -17.93
N PRO A 300 14.82 1.01 -17.30
CA PRO A 300 14.99 2.32 -17.93
C PRO A 300 15.98 2.26 -19.10
N ILE A 301 15.67 2.95 -20.20
CA ILE A 301 16.55 3.12 -21.35
C ILE A 301 17.15 4.53 -21.31
N PRO A 302 18.48 4.70 -21.36
CA PRO A 302 19.09 6.02 -21.44
C PRO A 302 18.59 6.80 -22.68
N GLY A 303 18.12 8.03 -22.48
CA GLY A 303 17.65 8.92 -23.55
C GLY A 303 16.23 8.61 -24.04
N SER A 304 15.45 7.80 -23.34
CA SER A 304 14.06 7.52 -23.66
C SER A 304 13.20 7.50 -22.40
N VAL A 305 12.06 8.18 -22.46
CA VAL A 305 10.99 8.11 -21.43
C VAL A 305 10.40 6.70 -21.32
N LYS A 306 10.40 5.94 -22.42
CA LYS A 306 9.83 4.60 -22.46
C LYS A 306 10.85 3.58 -21.94
N ALA A 307 10.36 2.62 -21.16
CA ALA A 307 11.14 1.55 -20.56
C ALA A 307 10.94 0.21 -21.28
N GLU A 308 11.90 -0.70 -21.11
CA GLU A 308 11.86 -2.05 -21.67
C GLU A 308 11.18 -3.06 -20.76
N ALA A 309 10.55 -4.06 -21.39
CA ALA A 309 9.91 -5.16 -20.71
C ALA A 309 10.93 -6.19 -20.25
N PHE A 310 10.78 -6.63 -19.00
CA PHE A 310 11.53 -7.77 -18.47
C PHE A 310 11.41 -9.03 -19.33
N ILE A 311 10.28 -9.24 -20.02
CA ILE A 311 10.10 -10.41 -20.89
C ILE A 311 10.94 -10.35 -22.17
N LYS A 312 11.33 -9.16 -22.63
CA LYS A 312 11.94 -8.94 -23.95
C LYS A 312 13.16 -9.83 -24.18
N ASP A 313 14.06 -9.90 -23.21
CA ASP A 313 15.31 -10.64 -23.31
C ASP A 313 15.11 -12.16 -23.27
N MET A 314 14.02 -12.63 -22.68
CA MET A 314 13.67 -14.06 -22.63
C MET A 314 13.00 -14.57 -23.91
N LEU A 315 12.49 -13.68 -24.77
CA LEU A 315 11.75 -14.07 -25.99
C LEU A 315 12.58 -14.92 -26.97
N PRO A 316 13.84 -14.56 -27.31
CA PRO A 316 14.65 -15.34 -28.24
C PRO A 316 14.93 -16.75 -27.72
N ILE A 317 15.25 -16.87 -26.43
CA ILE A 317 15.55 -18.16 -25.79
C ILE A 317 14.29 -19.04 -25.75
N GLN A 318 13.15 -18.46 -25.39
CA GLN A 318 11.87 -19.17 -25.41
C GLN A 318 11.48 -19.66 -26.82
N ARG A 319 11.81 -18.91 -27.88
CA ARG A 319 11.64 -19.37 -29.28
C ARG A 319 12.50 -20.58 -29.56
N GLU A 320 13.77 -20.53 -29.16
CA GLU A 320 14.70 -21.62 -29.40
C GLU A 320 14.28 -22.89 -28.64
N ILE A 321 13.85 -22.78 -27.38
CA ILE A 321 13.29 -23.91 -26.61
C ILE A 321 12.12 -24.55 -27.35
N ASN A 322 11.19 -23.75 -27.88
CA ASN A 322 10.02 -24.27 -28.61
C ASN A 322 10.44 -24.97 -29.91
N ILE A 323 11.37 -24.38 -30.68
CA ILE A 323 11.90 -24.97 -31.91
C ILE A 323 12.61 -26.28 -31.58
N MET A 324 13.50 -26.29 -30.59
CA MET A 324 14.28 -27.46 -30.19
C MET A 324 13.39 -28.61 -29.69
N ARG A 325 12.37 -28.32 -28.87
CA ARG A 325 11.41 -29.35 -28.44
C ARG A 325 10.56 -29.87 -29.59
N SER A 326 10.20 -29.01 -30.53
CA SER A 326 9.46 -29.38 -31.74
C SER A 326 10.29 -30.23 -32.69
N MET A 327 11.57 -29.89 -32.86
CA MET A 327 12.55 -30.68 -33.62
C MET A 327 12.79 -32.03 -32.95
N PHE A 328 12.95 -32.07 -31.63
CA PHE A 328 13.09 -33.30 -30.86
C PHE A 328 11.89 -34.22 -31.06
N ALA A 329 10.67 -33.71 -30.92
CA ALA A 329 9.44 -34.49 -31.15
C ALA A 329 9.29 -34.94 -32.59
N THR A 330 9.63 -34.09 -33.56
CA THR A 330 9.61 -34.43 -34.98
C THR A 330 10.64 -35.51 -35.30
N HIS A 331 11.85 -35.44 -34.73
CA HIS A 331 12.89 -36.45 -34.86
C HIS A 331 12.46 -37.77 -34.20
N ALA A 332 11.95 -37.72 -32.97
CA ALA A 332 11.44 -38.89 -32.26
C ALA A 332 10.32 -39.59 -33.06
N ARG A 333 9.41 -38.83 -33.68
CA ARG A 333 8.33 -39.39 -34.50
C ARG A 333 8.81 -39.93 -35.85
N LYS A 334 9.71 -39.23 -36.54
CA LYS A 334 10.18 -39.63 -37.87
C LYS A 334 11.21 -40.76 -37.82
N MET A 335 12.09 -40.73 -36.83
CA MET A 335 13.26 -41.62 -36.73
C MET A 335 13.15 -42.64 -35.60
N GLY A 336 12.24 -42.46 -34.64
CA GLY A 336 11.96 -43.46 -33.59
C GLY A 336 11.33 -44.76 -34.11
N ASN A 337 10.86 -44.75 -35.36
CA ASN A 337 10.27 -45.92 -35.99
C ASN A 337 11.37 -46.79 -36.60
N SER A 338 11.47 -48.02 -36.11
CA SER A 338 12.32 -49.04 -36.73
C SER A 338 11.76 -49.43 -38.10
N MET A 339 12.59 -49.49 -39.13
CA MET A 339 12.19 -49.95 -40.45
C MET A 339 12.59 -51.42 -40.66
N TRP A 340 11.77 -52.13 -41.44
CA TRP A 340 12.10 -53.48 -41.90
C TRP A 340 12.79 -53.39 -43.26
N LEU A 341 14.00 -53.97 -43.37
CA LEU A 341 14.68 -54.15 -44.65
C LEU A 341 14.31 -55.52 -45.20
N VAL A 342 13.52 -55.57 -46.27
CA VAL A 342 13.05 -56.81 -46.88
C VAL A 342 13.75 -57.02 -48.24
N PRO A 343 14.51 -58.10 -48.44
CA PRO A 343 15.16 -58.38 -49.73
C PRO A 343 14.12 -58.78 -50.79
N MET A 344 14.20 -58.19 -51.99
CA MET A 344 13.31 -58.53 -53.11
C MET A 344 13.45 -60.01 -53.49
N GLY A 345 12.36 -60.78 -53.34
CA GLY A 345 12.32 -62.23 -53.58
C GLY A 345 12.21 -63.10 -52.31
N SER A 346 12.10 -62.52 -51.11
CA SER A 346 11.83 -63.27 -49.89
C SER A 346 10.39 -63.80 -49.85
N SER A 347 10.20 -65.08 -49.46
CA SER A 347 8.88 -65.70 -49.22
C SER A 347 8.21 -65.24 -47.92
N VAL A 348 8.27 -63.95 -47.60
CA VAL A 348 7.64 -63.36 -46.41
C VAL A 348 6.42 -62.59 -46.88
N ASP A 349 5.27 -62.89 -46.30
CA ASP A 349 4.01 -62.24 -46.64
C ASP A 349 4.02 -60.79 -46.11
N GLU A 350 3.88 -59.82 -47.01
CA GLU A 350 3.90 -58.39 -46.67
C GLU A 350 2.74 -58.01 -45.75
N ASP A 351 1.63 -58.76 -45.81
CA ASP A 351 0.45 -58.56 -44.95
C ASP A 351 0.65 -59.13 -43.52
N GLU A 352 1.63 -60.01 -43.29
CA GLU A 352 2.02 -60.44 -41.92
C GLU A 352 2.96 -59.41 -41.24
N ILE A 353 3.66 -58.59 -42.03
CA ILE A 353 4.44 -57.44 -41.56
C ILE A 353 3.50 -56.23 -41.47
N THR A 354 2.54 -56.30 -40.55
CA THR A 354 1.50 -55.28 -40.42
C THR A 354 2.03 -53.92 -39.94
N ASN A 355 1.39 -52.90 -40.52
CA ASN A 355 1.74 -51.48 -40.53
C ASN A 355 0.97 -50.69 -39.46
N GLU A 356 1.43 -50.71 -38.22
CA GLU A 356 1.22 -49.55 -37.33
C GLU A 356 2.58 -48.89 -37.07
N GLU A 357 2.90 -47.97 -37.99
CA GLU A 357 4.00 -47.00 -37.94
C GLU A 357 5.45 -47.57 -38.02
N GLY A 358 5.78 -48.22 -39.16
CA GLY A 358 7.15 -48.57 -39.54
C GLY A 358 7.23 -48.93 -41.04
N GLY A 359 7.96 -48.14 -41.84
CA GLY A 359 8.05 -48.34 -43.29
C GLY A 359 8.87 -49.58 -43.67
N ILE A 360 8.43 -50.30 -44.71
CA ILE A 360 9.16 -51.40 -45.33
C ILE A 360 10.05 -50.83 -46.44
N VAL A 361 11.34 -51.14 -46.44
CA VAL A 361 12.28 -50.72 -47.49
C VAL A 361 12.80 -51.96 -48.22
N HIS A 362 12.46 -52.05 -49.50
CA HIS A 362 12.92 -53.15 -50.37
C HIS A 362 14.33 -52.89 -50.89
N TYR A 363 15.19 -53.91 -50.85
CA TYR A 363 16.52 -53.85 -51.49
C TYR A 363 16.81 -55.14 -52.27
N THR A 364 17.66 -55.06 -53.29
CA THR A 364 18.06 -56.24 -54.08
C THR A 364 19.13 -57.02 -53.31
N PRO A 365 18.89 -58.29 -52.94
CA PRO A 365 19.82 -59.06 -52.11
C PRO A 365 21.06 -59.51 -52.88
N ILE A 366 22.17 -59.63 -52.14
CA ILE A 366 23.27 -60.56 -52.43
C ILE A 366 22.88 -61.89 -51.74
N GLU A 367 23.12 -63.05 -52.37
CA GLU A 367 22.55 -64.36 -51.97
C GLU A 367 22.49 -64.63 -50.44
N GLY A 368 21.34 -65.11 -49.97
CA GLY A 368 21.18 -65.72 -48.64
C GLY A 368 20.86 -64.77 -47.48
N VAL A 369 20.71 -63.46 -47.72
CA VAL A 369 20.43 -62.48 -46.66
C VAL A 369 18.95 -62.51 -46.24
N ARG A 370 18.70 -62.47 -44.93
CA ARG A 370 17.35 -62.50 -44.32
C ARG A 370 16.85 -61.07 -44.05
N PRO A 371 15.53 -60.84 -43.93
CA PRO A 371 15.02 -59.54 -43.49
C PRO A 371 15.62 -59.14 -42.14
N GLU A 372 16.12 -57.91 -42.04
CA GLU A 372 16.69 -57.36 -40.81
C GLU A 372 15.90 -56.12 -40.39
N ARG A 373 15.68 -55.98 -39.09
CA ARG A 373 15.09 -54.79 -38.49
C ARG A 373 16.19 -53.80 -38.18
N VAL A 374 16.20 -52.66 -38.87
CA VAL A 374 17.11 -51.57 -38.53
C VAL A 374 16.56 -50.85 -37.30
N GLY A 375 17.36 -50.81 -36.24
CA GLY A 375 17.04 -50.04 -35.04
C GLY A 375 16.90 -48.56 -35.39
N ALA A 376 15.95 -47.89 -34.73
CA ALA A 376 15.87 -46.44 -34.78
C ALA A 376 17.23 -45.84 -34.34
N PRO A 377 17.78 -44.85 -35.06
CA PRO A 377 18.98 -44.17 -34.59
C PRO A 377 18.70 -43.45 -33.27
N ASP A 378 19.66 -43.50 -32.35
CA ASP A 378 19.56 -42.80 -31.08
C ASP A 378 19.36 -41.30 -31.30
N ILE A 379 18.48 -40.70 -30.51
CA ILE A 379 18.29 -39.25 -30.54
C ILE A 379 19.58 -38.60 -30.04
N PRO A 380 20.16 -37.64 -30.79
CA PRO A 380 21.40 -36.99 -30.38
C PRO A 380 21.28 -36.33 -28.99
N SER A 381 22.23 -36.61 -28.09
CA SER A 381 22.23 -36.10 -26.71
C SER A 381 22.44 -34.58 -26.57
N PHE A 382 22.77 -33.87 -27.65
CA PHE A 382 22.94 -32.42 -27.60
C PHE A 382 21.61 -31.68 -27.37
N TYR A 383 20.46 -32.27 -27.72
CA TYR A 383 19.15 -31.67 -27.49
C TYR A 383 18.92 -31.40 -26.00
N ASP A 384 19.14 -32.40 -25.14
CA ASP A 384 18.97 -32.27 -23.70
C ASP A 384 19.95 -31.26 -23.09
N ARG A 385 21.20 -31.25 -23.57
CA ARG A 385 22.20 -30.28 -23.11
C ARG A 385 21.79 -28.84 -23.43
N ILE A 386 21.32 -28.59 -24.65
CA ILE A 386 20.89 -27.25 -25.07
C ILE A 386 19.63 -26.83 -24.31
N LEU A 387 18.67 -27.73 -24.11
CA LEU A 387 17.47 -27.43 -23.33
C LEU A 387 17.81 -27.07 -21.87
N ASN A 388 18.71 -27.82 -21.23
CA ASN A 388 19.14 -27.51 -19.87
C ASN A 388 19.91 -26.17 -19.78
N ASN A 389 20.72 -25.84 -20.79
CA ASN A 389 21.41 -24.56 -20.84
C ASN A 389 20.42 -23.40 -21.01
N HIS A 390 19.44 -23.52 -21.90
CA HIS A 390 18.42 -22.48 -22.11
C HIS A 390 17.53 -22.27 -20.90
N ASP A 391 17.19 -23.35 -20.18
CA ASP A 391 16.48 -23.25 -18.91
C ASP A 391 17.33 -22.47 -17.88
N ALA A 392 18.64 -22.71 -17.79
CA ALA A 392 19.55 -21.95 -16.93
C ALA A 392 19.70 -20.48 -17.36
N ASP A 393 19.79 -20.20 -18.66
CA ASP A 393 19.88 -18.83 -19.19
C ASP A 393 18.61 -18.01 -18.88
N ILE A 394 17.42 -18.63 -19.00
CA ILE A 394 16.16 -18.01 -18.57
C ILE A 394 16.17 -17.75 -17.07
N ASP A 395 16.72 -18.66 -16.26
CA ASP A 395 16.81 -18.50 -14.82
C ASP A 395 17.66 -17.29 -14.44
N ASP A 396 18.84 -17.16 -15.05
CA ASP A 396 19.75 -16.06 -14.82
C ASP A 396 19.18 -14.71 -15.29
N LEU A 397 18.57 -14.67 -16.48
CA LEU A 397 17.88 -13.47 -16.99
C LEU A 397 16.69 -13.08 -16.12
N SER A 398 15.95 -14.06 -15.62
CA SER A 398 14.78 -13.79 -14.78
C SER A 398 15.17 -13.20 -13.41
N GLY A 399 16.44 -13.32 -13.01
CA GLY A 399 16.92 -12.93 -11.70
C GLY A 399 16.33 -13.75 -10.54
N ALA A 400 15.41 -14.68 -10.81
CA ALA A 400 14.76 -15.54 -9.84
C ALA A 400 15.62 -16.79 -9.62
N ARG A 401 16.50 -16.75 -8.62
CA ARG A 401 17.32 -17.91 -8.24
C ARG A 401 16.52 -18.96 -7.47
N GLU A 402 17.15 -20.10 -7.27
CA GLU A 402 16.65 -21.30 -6.60
C GLU A 402 15.85 -21.02 -5.31
N ILE A 403 16.29 -20.09 -4.46
CA ILE A 403 15.58 -19.75 -3.21
C ILE A 403 14.16 -19.27 -3.45
N SER A 404 13.94 -18.48 -4.49
CA SER A 404 12.60 -18.01 -4.88
C SER A 404 11.73 -19.09 -5.51
N GLN A 405 12.34 -20.19 -5.94
CA GLN A 405 11.67 -21.40 -6.38
C GLN A 405 11.57 -22.46 -5.26
N GLY A 406 12.00 -22.13 -4.03
CA GLY A 406 12.01 -23.04 -2.89
C GLY A 406 13.10 -24.11 -2.94
N ARG A 407 14.12 -23.94 -3.79
CA ARG A 407 15.29 -24.82 -3.88
C ARG A 407 16.46 -24.19 -3.10
N LEU A 408 17.02 -24.94 -2.15
CA LEU A 408 18.18 -24.51 -1.38
C LEU A 408 19.46 -25.00 -2.07
N PRO A 409 20.47 -24.14 -2.27
CA PRO A 409 21.76 -24.57 -2.80
C PRO A 409 22.43 -25.60 -1.86
N SER A 410 22.95 -26.69 -2.41
CA SER A 410 23.62 -27.72 -1.63
C SER A 410 24.85 -27.17 -0.90
N GLY A 411 24.86 -27.20 0.45
CA GLY A 411 26.01 -26.85 1.28
C GLY A 411 25.94 -25.49 1.99
N LEU A 412 24.83 -24.75 1.87
CA LEU A 412 24.61 -23.45 2.51
C LEU A 412 23.27 -23.41 3.27
N ASP A 413 23.14 -24.27 4.29
CA ASP A 413 21.98 -24.27 5.20
C ASP A 413 22.14 -23.29 6.38
N THR A 414 23.10 -22.36 6.30
CA THR A 414 23.25 -21.32 7.32
C THR A 414 22.27 -20.18 7.06
N TYR A 415 21.49 -19.82 8.08
CA TYR A 415 20.50 -18.74 8.02
C TYR A 415 21.07 -17.42 7.49
N SER A 416 22.30 -17.09 7.87
CA SER A 416 23.04 -15.91 7.37
C SER A 416 23.28 -15.96 5.86
N GLY A 417 23.61 -17.14 5.31
CA GLY A 417 23.74 -17.34 3.87
C GLY A 417 22.42 -17.15 3.12
N LEU A 418 21.31 -17.65 3.68
CA LEU A 418 19.98 -17.46 3.10
C LEU A 418 19.55 -15.98 3.12
N SER A 419 19.76 -15.29 4.24
CA SER A 419 19.46 -13.85 4.35
C SER A 419 20.25 -13.04 3.32
N LEU A 420 21.54 -13.32 3.15
CA LEU A 420 22.39 -12.63 2.18
C LEU A 420 21.92 -12.86 0.74
N MET A 421 21.56 -14.10 0.38
CA MET A 421 21.09 -14.41 -0.96
C MET A 421 19.76 -13.71 -1.29
N VAL A 422 18.90 -13.54 -0.30
CA VAL A 422 17.62 -12.83 -0.46
C VAL A 422 17.84 -11.34 -0.61
N GLU A 423 18.78 -10.77 0.15
CA GLU A 423 19.16 -9.38 0.03
C GLU A 423 19.72 -9.08 -1.38
N GLN A 424 20.61 -9.94 -1.89
CA GLN A 424 21.12 -9.86 -3.27
C GLN A 424 20.00 -9.99 -4.32
N GLU A 425 18.98 -10.80 -4.05
CA GLU A 425 17.85 -10.96 -4.97
C GLU A 425 16.94 -9.73 -4.96
N ASN A 426 16.72 -9.13 -3.79
CA ASN A 426 15.96 -7.89 -3.65
C ASN A 426 16.70 -6.68 -4.25
N GLU A 427 18.03 -6.66 -4.19
CA GLU A 427 18.84 -5.61 -4.80
C GLU A 427 18.58 -5.48 -6.32
N LYS A 428 18.30 -6.58 -7.01
CA LYS A 428 17.93 -6.56 -8.44
C LYS A 428 16.59 -5.88 -8.71
N LEU A 429 15.66 -5.94 -7.75
CA LEU A 429 14.35 -5.26 -7.86
C LEU A 429 14.44 -3.79 -7.48
N ALA A 430 15.53 -3.35 -6.85
CA ALA A 430 15.67 -1.99 -6.32
C ALA A 430 15.43 -0.91 -7.38
N VAL A 431 15.93 -1.08 -8.60
CA VAL A 431 15.75 -0.08 -9.69
C VAL A 431 14.28 0.04 -10.08
N SER A 432 13.60 -1.09 -10.29
CA SER A 432 12.17 -1.12 -10.64
C SER A 432 11.31 -0.57 -9.51
N SER A 433 11.67 -0.89 -8.25
CA SER A 433 11.05 -0.33 -7.05
C SER A 433 11.25 1.17 -6.90
N GLN A 434 12.45 1.69 -7.15
CA GLN A 434 12.74 3.14 -7.09
C GLN A 434 11.96 3.91 -8.16
N ASN A 435 11.91 3.40 -9.39
CA ASN A 435 11.10 4.00 -10.46
C ASN A 435 9.61 4.04 -10.09
N TYR A 436 9.11 2.96 -9.49
CA TYR A 436 7.74 2.88 -9.01
C TYR A 436 7.47 3.85 -7.84
N GLU A 437 8.35 3.91 -6.86
CA GLU A 437 8.27 4.85 -5.74
C GLU A 437 8.28 6.31 -6.23
N HIS A 438 9.20 6.66 -7.14
CA HIS A 438 9.26 8.00 -7.74
C HIS A 438 8.00 8.35 -8.53
N GLY A 439 7.51 7.44 -9.38
CA GLY A 439 6.25 7.63 -10.11
C GLY A 439 5.04 7.77 -9.19
N MET A 440 5.03 7.03 -8.08
CA MET A 440 3.97 7.11 -7.08
C MET A 440 3.99 8.43 -6.31
N LYS A 441 5.18 8.98 -5.99
CA LYS A 441 5.31 10.30 -5.36
C LYS A 441 4.60 11.37 -6.19
N ARG A 442 4.88 11.40 -7.50
CA ARG A 442 4.29 12.37 -8.43
C ARG A 442 2.77 12.17 -8.60
N LEU A 443 2.33 10.91 -8.64
CA LEU A 443 0.91 10.56 -8.71
C LEU A 443 0.17 11.08 -7.47
N LEU A 444 0.68 10.80 -6.27
CA LEU A 444 0.04 11.23 -5.02
C LEU A 444 0.10 12.76 -4.83
N GLN A 445 1.17 13.43 -5.25
CA GLN A 445 1.25 14.89 -5.24
C GLN A 445 0.15 15.50 -6.11
N ARG A 446 -0.12 14.92 -7.29
CA ARG A 446 -1.22 15.36 -8.15
C ARG A 446 -2.58 15.09 -7.51
N VAL A 447 -2.75 13.98 -6.81
CA VAL A 447 -3.98 13.71 -6.04
C VAL A 447 -4.21 14.82 -5.01
N LEU A 448 -3.20 15.20 -4.23
CA LEU A 448 -3.31 16.32 -3.27
C LEU A 448 -3.70 17.64 -3.94
N LEU A 449 -3.09 17.97 -5.09
CA LEU A 449 -3.46 19.19 -5.84
C LEU A 449 -4.90 19.15 -6.36
N LEU A 450 -5.38 17.99 -6.82
CA LEU A 450 -6.77 17.82 -7.25
C LEU A 450 -7.74 17.87 -6.07
N MET A 451 -7.37 17.32 -4.92
CA MET A 451 -8.14 17.42 -3.68
C MET A 451 -8.32 18.88 -3.28
N LYS A 452 -7.23 19.66 -3.29
CA LYS A 452 -7.29 21.10 -3.01
C LYS A 452 -8.22 21.85 -3.95
N LYS A 453 -8.16 21.55 -5.26
CA LYS A 453 -8.95 22.27 -6.28
C LYS A 453 -10.45 21.92 -6.25
N HIS A 454 -10.79 20.67 -5.98
CA HIS A 454 -12.15 20.16 -6.19
C HIS A 454 -12.90 19.76 -4.91
N TYR A 455 -12.23 19.56 -3.77
CA TYR A 455 -12.90 19.23 -2.51
C TYR A 455 -13.19 20.51 -1.72
N THR A 456 -14.21 21.25 -2.14
CA THR A 456 -14.69 22.46 -1.46
C THR A 456 -15.54 22.17 -0.22
N GLU A 457 -16.05 20.95 -0.10
CA GLU A 457 -16.93 20.50 0.98
C GLU A 457 -16.16 19.71 2.04
N GLU A 458 -16.62 19.77 3.29
CA GLU A 458 -16.07 18.98 4.39
C GLU A 458 -16.42 17.49 4.20
N ARG A 459 -15.40 16.65 4.00
CA ARG A 459 -15.59 15.21 3.81
C ARG A 459 -15.14 14.44 5.02
N MET A 460 -16.00 13.54 5.49
CA MET A 460 -15.72 12.63 6.60
C MET A 460 -15.18 11.31 6.05
N ALA A 461 -13.90 11.04 6.29
CA ALA A 461 -13.28 9.74 6.02
C ALA A 461 -13.28 8.89 7.28
N ARG A 462 -13.77 7.66 7.18
CA ARG A 462 -13.60 6.64 8.24
C ARG A 462 -12.34 5.85 7.92
N ILE A 463 -11.35 5.93 8.79
CA ILE A 463 -10.06 5.27 8.62
C ILE A 463 -9.85 4.31 9.77
N LEU A 464 -9.36 3.12 9.44
CA LEU A 464 -8.91 2.15 10.42
C LEU A 464 -7.50 2.54 10.87
N GLY A 465 -7.37 2.99 12.11
CA GLY A 465 -6.08 3.30 12.72
C GLY A 465 -5.19 2.05 12.85
N PRO A 466 -3.89 2.23 13.12
CA PRO A 466 -2.94 1.12 13.35
C PRO A 466 -3.35 0.20 14.52
N ASP A 467 -4.27 0.67 15.37
CA ASP A 467 -4.81 -0.02 16.53
C ASP A 467 -6.25 -0.54 16.30
N ASN A 468 -6.71 -0.65 15.05
CA ASN A 468 -8.07 -1.09 14.67
C ASN A 468 -9.21 -0.12 15.08
N ASP A 469 -8.87 1.06 15.60
CA ASP A 469 -9.83 2.13 15.90
C ASP A 469 -10.38 2.80 14.65
N ILE A 470 -11.69 3.08 14.64
CA ILE A 470 -12.32 3.88 13.58
C ILE A 470 -12.10 5.36 13.92
N GLU A 471 -11.10 5.96 13.30
CA GLU A 471 -10.91 7.41 13.34
C GLU A 471 -11.75 8.06 12.24
N LEU A 472 -12.66 8.95 12.65
CA LEU A 472 -13.35 9.86 11.75
C LEU A 472 -12.48 11.10 11.57
N VAL A 473 -11.95 11.28 10.35
CA VAL A 473 -11.17 12.47 9.98
C VAL A 473 -12.04 13.30 9.04
N SER A 474 -12.42 14.51 9.48
CA SER A 474 -12.95 15.50 8.56
C SER A 474 -11.80 16.18 7.81
N PHE A 475 -12.02 16.44 6.54
CA PHE A 475 -11.02 17.01 5.66
C PHE A 475 -11.66 17.92 4.63
N THR A 476 -11.15 19.15 4.53
CA THR A 476 -11.57 20.13 3.51
C THR A 476 -10.37 20.47 2.63
N GLY A 477 -10.59 20.57 1.32
CA GLY A 477 -9.51 20.92 0.37
C GLY A 477 -8.92 22.31 0.61
N SER A 478 -9.68 23.21 1.25
CA SER A 478 -9.27 24.56 1.67
C SER A 478 -8.11 24.57 2.67
N ASP A 479 -7.99 23.50 3.47
CA ASP A 479 -6.99 23.42 4.54
C ASP A 479 -5.57 23.20 3.96
N LEU A 480 -5.49 22.66 2.74
CA LEU A 480 -4.23 22.43 2.04
C LEU A 480 -3.64 23.76 1.50
N SER A 481 -2.40 24.05 1.87
CA SER A 481 -1.64 25.18 1.31
C SER A 481 -1.21 24.92 -0.14
N GLY A 482 -1.13 23.66 -0.56
CA GLY A 482 -0.59 23.24 -1.86
C GLY A 482 0.94 23.25 -1.93
N GLY A 483 1.61 23.51 -0.79
CA GLY A 483 3.06 23.40 -0.63
C GLY A 483 3.51 22.12 0.04
N GLU A 484 2.58 21.21 0.37
CA GLU A 484 2.88 19.94 1.02
C GLU A 484 3.65 19.02 0.08
N ASP A 485 4.74 18.42 0.57
CA ASP A 485 5.47 17.40 -0.18
C ASP A 485 5.11 16.00 0.33
N ILE A 486 5.29 14.99 -0.51
CA ILE A 486 5.09 13.60 -0.14
C ILE A 486 6.45 12.96 0.03
N ASN A 487 6.71 12.46 1.23
CA ASN A 487 7.87 11.64 1.50
C ASN A 487 7.49 10.17 1.33
N ILE A 488 8.25 9.47 0.49
CA ILE A 488 8.14 8.03 0.33
C ILE A 488 9.35 7.40 0.99
N ILE A 489 9.10 6.45 1.88
CA ILE A 489 10.17 5.69 2.51
C ILE A 489 10.79 4.79 1.44
N GLN A 490 12.00 5.14 1.01
CA GLN A 490 12.71 4.41 -0.04
C GLN A 490 12.92 2.95 0.37
N GLY A 491 12.64 2.03 -0.56
CA GLY A 491 12.75 0.59 -0.30
C GLY A 491 11.58 0.02 0.52
N SER A 492 10.56 0.81 0.87
CA SER A 492 9.34 0.29 1.50
C SER A 492 8.58 -0.69 0.60
N SER A 493 8.76 -0.58 -0.72
CA SER A 493 8.21 -1.51 -1.71
C SER A 493 8.98 -2.82 -1.82
N LEU A 494 10.22 -2.90 -1.31
CA LEU A 494 11.02 -4.12 -1.38
C LEU A 494 10.48 -5.17 -0.43
N PRO A 495 10.38 -6.44 -0.85
CA PRO A 495 9.84 -7.49 0.00
C PRO A 495 10.82 -7.88 1.10
N GLU A 496 10.45 -7.62 2.34
CA GLU A 496 11.17 -8.15 3.50
C GLU A 496 10.72 -9.59 3.81
N MET A 497 11.63 -10.39 4.35
CA MET A 497 11.30 -11.70 4.89
C MET A 497 10.72 -11.53 6.28
N LYS A 498 9.53 -12.09 6.51
CA LYS A 498 8.89 -12.10 7.83
C LYS A 498 9.78 -12.77 8.89
N SER A 499 10.46 -13.85 8.52
CA SER A 499 11.45 -14.51 9.37
C SER A 499 12.65 -13.61 9.69
N ALA A 500 13.24 -12.96 8.69
CA ALA A 500 14.33 -12.00 8.89
C ALA A 500 13.94 -10.81 9.76
N GLN A 501 12.71 -10.32 9.59
CA GLN A 501 12.14 -9.29 10.43
C GLN A 501 11.98 -9.78 11.88
N GLN A 502 11.38 -10.96 12.08
CA GLN A 502 11.20 -11.57 13.40
C GLN A 502 12.52 -11.84 14.11
N ASP A 503 13.53 -12.37 13.42
CA ASP A 503 14.85 -12.63 14.02
C ASP A 503 15.60 -11.34 14.33
N ARG A 504 15.47 -10.29 13.50
CA ARG A 504 16.00 -8.96 13.81
C ARG A 504 15.32 -8.38 15.05
N ILE A 505 14.01 -8.53 15.18
CA ILE A 505 13.24 -8.09 16.36
C ILE A 505 13.64 -8.90 17.60
N MET A 506 13.80 -10.21 17.47
CA MET A 506 14.29 -11.08 18.55
C MET A 506 15.71 -10.66 18.98
N THR A 507 16.58 -10.36 18.02
CA THR A 507 17.93 -9.85 18.32
C THR A 507 17.88 -8.48 19.01
N MET A 508 16.96 -7.59 18.62
CA MET A 508 16.75 -6.31 19.30
C MET A 508 16.22 -6.50 20.73
N TRP A 509 15.33 -7.47 20.92
CA TRP A 509 14.81 -7.85 22.23
C TRP A 509 15.91 -8.41 23.13
N ASP A 510 16.70 -9.36 22.65
CA ASP A 510 17.82 -9.97 23.38
C ASP A 510 18.89 -8.94 23.74
N LYS A 511 19.07 -7.91 22.90
CA LYS A 511 19.98 -6.78 23.15
C LYS A 511 19.37 -5.67 24.02
N GLY A 512 18.11 -5.80 24.44
CA GLY A 512 17.43 -4.83 25.30
C GLY A 512 17.15 -3.49 24.61
N ALA A 513 16.97 -3.45 23.29
CA ALA A 513 16.65 -2.23 22.54
C ALA A 513 15.15 -1.85 22.62
N ILE A 514 14.27 -2.83 22.91
CA ILE A 514 12.82 -2.64 23.06
C ILE A 514 12.50 -2.51 24.54
N VAL A 515 12.70 -1.31 25.08
CA VAL A 515 12.48 -0.98 26.49
C VAL A 515 11.53 0.20 26.61
N LYS A 516 10.66 0.16 27.62
CA LYS A 516 9.85 1.31 28.04
C LYS A 516 10.78 2.38 28.62
N LYS A 517 10.27 3.61 28.77
CA LYS A 517 11.03 4.75 29.32
C LYS A 517 11.54 4.51 30.77
N ASP A 518 10.94 3.55 31.48
CA ASP A 518 11.30 3.10 32.82
C ASP A 518 12.40 2.01 32.83
N GLY A 519 12.92 1.60 31.65
CA GLY A 519 13.96 0.58 31.52
C GLY A 519 13.46 -0.87 31.59
N SER A 520 12.16 -1.08 31.80
CA SER A 520 11.52 -2.39 31.70
C SER A 520 11.34 -2.84 30.24
N PRO A 521 11.47 -4.15 29.93
CA PRO A 521 11.25 -4.65 28.58
C PRO A 521 9.83 -4.36 28.09
N ASP A 522 9.69 -3.72 26.92
CA ASP A 522 8.39 -3.41 26.34
C ASP A 522 7.85 -4.63 25.58
N THR A 523 7.25 -5.57 26.32
CA THR A 523 6.64 -6.78 25.76
C THR A 523 5.57 -6.48 24.71
N GLN A 524 4.89 -5.33 24.82
CA GLN A 524 3.82 -4.91 23.92
C GLN A 524 4.38 -4.39 22.60
N GLY A 525 5.36 -3.48 22.66
CA GLY A 525 6.11 -3.05 21.48
C GLY A 525 6.74 -4.23 20.76
N PHE A 526 7.29 -5.20 21.49
CA PHE A 526 7.84 -6.43 20.92
C PHE A 526 6.79 -7.30 20.21
N LEU A 527 5.63 -7.54 20.83
CA LEU A 527 4.52 -8.30 20.23
C LEU A 527 3.96 -7.61 18.97
N LYS A 528 3.78 -6.28 19.02
CA LYS A 528 3.36 -5.47 17.86
C LYS A 528 4.39 -5.56 16.73
N LEU A 529 5.68 -5.43 17.03
CA LEU A 529 6.76 -5.52 16.04
C LEU A 529 6.84 -6.90 15.39
N MET A 530 6.63 -7.99 16.16
CA MET A 530 6.61 -9.36 15.63
C MET A 530 5.42 -9.68 14.72
N GLY A 531 4.48 -8.73 14.55
CA GLY A 531 3.26 -8.95 13.79
C GLY A 531 2.26 -9.88 14.50
N MET A 532 2.43 -10.07 15.81
CA MET A 532 1.53 -10.82 16.69
C MET A 532 0.56 -9.87 17.41
N GLY A 533 0.35 -8.66 16.87
CA GLY A 533 -0.56 -7.64 17.40
C GLY A 533 -2.05 -7.98 17.28
N ASP A 534 -2.41 -9.15 16.74
CA ASP A 534 -3.80 -9.58 16.48
C ASP A 534 -4.44 -10.31 17.68
N SER A 535 -3.75 -10.36 18.84
CA SER A 535 -4.34 -10.84 20.09
C SER A 535 -5.23 -9.75 20.71
N ASN A 536 -6.43 -9.58 20.13
CA ASN A 536 -7.45 -8.60 20.49
C ASN A 536 -7.64 -8.39 22.00
N GLU A 537 -7.63 -9.46 22.80
CA GLU A 537 -8.00 -9.38 24.22
C GLU A 537 -7.03 -8.60 25.11
N LEU A 538 -5.74 -8.54 24.79
CA LEU A 538 -4.74 -7.82 25.61
C LEU A 538 -4.59 -6.35 25.22
N PHE A 539 -4.87 -5.99 23.97
CA PHE A 539 -4.73 -4.63 23.46
C PHE A 539 -5.99 -3.79 23.65
N GLU A 540 -7.18 -4.41 23.58
CA GLU A 540 -8.47 -3.71 23.70
C GLU A 540 -8.63 -2.95 25.02
N MET A 541 -8.27 -3.54 26.17
CA MET A 541 -8.45 -2.87 27.46
C MET A 541 -7.56 -1.63 27.59
N GLN A 542 -6.28 -1.75 27.23
CA GLN A 542 -5.35 -0.64 27.31
C GLN A 542 -5.66 0.47 26.28
N GLN A 543 -6.10 0.09 25.08
CA GLN A 543 -6.54 1.03 24.05
C GLN A 543 -7.81 1.79 24.46
N LEU A 544 -8.75 1.11 25.14
CA LEU A 544 -9.95 1.76 25.69
C LEU A 544 -9.57 2.83 26.73
N ASP A 545 -8.54 2.59 27.54
CA ASP A 545 -8.02 3.59 28.48
C ASP A 545 -7.24 4.71 27.78
N GLU A 546 -6.43 4.42 26.75
CA GLU A 546 -5.78 5.45 25.93
C GLU A 546 -6.80 6.38 25.26
N ASN A 547 -7.86 5.82 24.68
CA ASN A 547 -8.90 6.57 23.99
C ASN A 547 -9.74 7.39 24.97
N LYS A 548 -10.03 6.86 26.16
CA LYS A 548 -10.66 7.66 27.23
C LYS A 548 -9.77 8.82 27.64
N ALA A 549 -8.49 8.60 27.92
CA ALA A 549 -7.57 9.67 28.29
C ALA A 549 -7.48 10.77 27.22
N LYS A 550 -7.48 10.41 25.93
CA LYS A 550 -7.54 11.38 24.82
C LYS A 550 -8.86 12.15 24.77
N MET A 551 -9.98 11.48 25.04
CA MET A 551 -11.30 12.13 25.12
C MET A 551 -11.40 13.10 26.31
N GLU A 552 -10.79 12.76 27.45
CA GLU A 552 -10.67 13.66 28.60
C GLU A 552 -9.86 14.92 28.26
N ASN A 553 -8.76 14.78 27.52
CA ASN A 553 -7.99 15.94 27.03
C ASN A 553 -8.81 16.87 26.14
N LYS A 554 -9.58 16.31 25.21
CA LYS A 554 -10.51 17.10 24.38
C LYS A 554 -11.57 17.82 25.20
N GLN A 555 -12.07 17.19 26.27
CA GLN A 555 -13.02 17.86 27.17
C GLN A 555 -12.37 19.04 27.90
N PHE A 556 -11.09 18.95 28.29
CA PHE A 556 -10.37 20.10 28.85
C PHE A 556 -10.24 21.25 27.84
N GLU A 557 -9.98 20.93 26.57
CA GLU A 557 -9.96 21.93 25.49
C GLU A 557 -11.34 22.57 25.26
N GLU A 558 -12.41 21.78 25.23
CA GLU A 558 -13.78 22.29 25.09
C GLU A 558 -14.18 23.19 26.27
N ILE A 559 -13.74 22.86 27.49
CA ILE A 559 -13.94 23.69 28.68
C ILE A 559 -13.19 25.03 28.55
N ALA A 560 -12.01 25.04 27.93
CA ALA A 560 -11.23 26.25 27.71
C ALA A 560 -11.80 27.16 26.61
N GLN A 561 -12.52 26.61 25.62
CA GLN A 561 -13.14 27.40 24.55
C GLN A 561 -14.46 28.06 24.98
N ASN A 562 -15.13 27.53 26.01
CA ASN A 562 -16.43 27.99 26.47
C ASN A 562 -16.30 29.16 27.48
N PRO A 563 -16.83 30.38 27.20
CA PRO A 563 -16.69 31.53 28.10
C PRO A 563 -17.46 31.39 29.42
N GLU A 564 -18.58 30.66 29.43
CA GLU A 564 -19.39 30.44 30.64
C GLU A 564 -18.73 29.46 31.61
N SER A 565 -18.06 28.41 31.10
CA SER A 565 -17.31 27.47 31.94
C SER A 565 -16.08 28.12 32.56
N LEU A 566 -15.38 29.00 31.83
CA LEU A 566 -14.27 29.77 32.39
C LEU A 566 -14.71 30.68 33.55
N GLN A 567 -15.84 31.38 33.42
CA GLN A 567 -16.38 32.20 34.51
C GLN A 567 -16.77 31.35 35.73
N ALA A 568 -17.34 30.17 35.50
CA ALA A 568 -17.68 29.24 36.57
C ALA A 568 -16.42 28.67 37.26
N LEU A 569 -15.35 28.37 36.52
CA LEU A 569 -14.06 27.94 37.07
C LEU A 569 -13.37 29.04 37.88
N GLN A 570 -13.45 30.30 37.44
CA GLN A 570 -12.95 31.45 38.22
C GLN A 570 -13.70 31.65 39.54
N GLN A 571 -15.03 31.54 39.52
CA GLN A 571 -15.81 31.61 40.74
C GLN A 571 -15.50 30.45 41.69
N TYR A 572 -15.29 29.26 41.12
CA TYR A 572 -14.90 28.08 41.88
C TYR A 572 -13.53 28.23 42.54
N SER A 573 -12.50 28.69 41.82
CA SER A 573 -11.16 28.88 42.37
C SER A 573 -11.13 29.92 43.50
N ILE A 574 -11.90 31.00 43.37
CA ILE A 574 -12.07 32.00 44.44
C ILE A 574 -12.76 31.38 45.67
N GLN A 575 -13.80 30.57 45.45
CA GLN A 575 -14.52 29.91 46.54
C GLN A 575 -13.65 28.87 47.24
N GLN A 576 -12.79 28.17 46.50
CA GLN A 576 -11.83 27.20 47.03
C GLN A 576 -10.74 27.89 47.86
N GLN A 577 -10.18 29.00 47.40
CA GLN A 577 -9.23 29.79 48.19
C GLN A 577 -9.84 30.32 49.48
N GLN A 578 -11.07 30.84 49.44
CA GLN A 578 -11.79 31.28 50.64
C GLN A 578 -12.04 30.14 51.62
N PHE A 579 -12.33 28.94 51.10
CA PHE A 579 -12.51 27.74 51.90
C PHE A 579 -11.19 27.29 52.55
N GLU A 580 -10.09 27.27 51.81
CA GLU A 580 -8.76 26.92 52.35
C GLU A 580 -8.28 27.91 53.41
N GLU A 581 -8.49 29.21 53.20
CA GLU A 581 -8.19 30.23 54.20
C GLU A 581 -9.03 30.05 55.49
N GLN A 582 -10.32 29.71 55.35
CA GLN A 582 -11.17 29.38 56.49
C GLN A 582 -10.76 28.09 57.19
N ALA A 583 -10.39 27.06 56.43
CA ALA A 583 -9.94 25.78 56.96
C ALA A 583 -8.61 25.93 57.72
N GLN A 584 -7.66 26.69 57.19
CA GLN A 584 -6.39 27.01 57.87
C GLN A 584 -6.61 27.86 59.13
N ALA A 585 -7.52 28.84 59.10
CA ALA A 585 -7.88 29.63 60.26
C ALA A 585 -8.54 28.77 61.38
N MET A 586 -9.36 27.79 61.00
CA MET A 586 -10.00 26.85 61.93
C MET A 586 -9.02 25.82 62.50
N GLN A 587 -8.10 25.29 61.68
CA GLN A 587 -7.00 24.43 62.15
C GLN A 587 -6.07 25.17 63.11
N ALA A 588 -5.80 26.46 62.87
CA ALA A 588 -5.02 27.30 63.78
C ALA A 588 -5.71 27.52 65.15
N GLN A 589 -7.04 27.34 65.23
CA GLN A 589 -7.82 27.38 66.47
C GLN A 589 -8.00 26.00 67.12
N GLY A 590 -7.39 24.94 66.58
CA GLY A 590 -7.45 23.59 67.13
C GLY A 590 -8.78 22.87 66.89
N VAL A 591 -9.56 23.29 65.90
CA VAL A 591 -10.82 22.66 65.49
C VAL A 591 -10.61 21.94 64.17
N ASP A 592 -10.88 20.63 64.12
CA ASP A 592 -10.81 19.85 62.88
C ASP A 592 -11.88 20.34 61.88
N PRO A 593 -11.51 20.83 60.68
CA PRO A 593 -12.44 21.43 59.72
C PRO A 593 -13.58 20.50 59.29
N MET A 594 -13.32 19.18 59.28
CA MET A 594 -14.26 18.16 58.84
C MET A 594 -15.34 17.84 59.89
N GLN A 595 -15.07 18.10 61.18
CA GLN A 595 -16.03 17.93 62.29
C GLN A 595 -17.00 19.12 62.41
N ALA A 596 -16.70 20.25 61.76
CA ALA A 596 -17.50 21.47 61.79
C ALA A 596 -18.61 21.52 60.72
N GLY A 597 -18.78 20.46 59.92
CA GLY A 597 -19.83 20.39 58.88
C GLY A 597 -19.57 21.24 57.64
N MET A 598 -18.35 21.74 57.46
CA MET A 598 -17.93 22.43 56.25
C MET A 598 -17.65 21.42 55.14
N GLN A 599 -18.50 21.40 54.11
CA GLN A 599 -18.28 20.60 52.90
C GLN A 599 -17.43 21.41 51.91
N PRO A 600 -16.41 20.80 51.26
CA PRO A 600 -15.65 21.48 50.22
C PRO A 600 -16.57 21.91 49.08
N PRO A 601 -16.33 23.10 48.48
CA PRO A 601 -17.10 23.54 47.33
C PRO A 601 -16.99 22.49 46.22
N GLN A 602 -18.13 22.09 45.68
CA GLN A 602 -18.19 21.13 44.57
C GLN A 602 -18.00 21.87 43.25
N LEU A 603 -17.21 21.28 42.35
CA LEU A 603 -17.00 21.79 41.00
C LEU A 603 -18.36 21.99 40.30
N PRO A 604 -18.66 23.19 39.80
CA PRO A 604 -19.95 23.48 39.15
C PRO A 604 -20.05 22.91 37.73
N LEU A 605 -18.99 22.26 37.24
CA LEU A 605 -18.86 21.69 35.90
C LEU A 605 -18.61 20.18 36.00
N ALA A 606 -19.17 19.42 35.06
CA ALA A 606 -18.90 18.00 34.92
C ALA A 606 -17.48 17.81 34.34
N THR A 607 -16.48 17.76 35.21
CA THR A 607 -15.11 17.42 34.84
C THR A 607 -14.96 15.90 34.69
N PRO A 608 -13.99 15.45 33.87
CA PRO A 608 -13.55 14.06 33.90
C PRO A 608 -13.26 13.61 35.33
N GLN A 609 -13.77 12.45 35.72
CA GLN A 609 -13.52 11.87 37.05
C GLN A 609 -12.66 10.62 36.90
N VAL A 610 -11.64 10.53 37.76
CA VAL A 610 -10.80 9.34 37.90
C VAL A 610 -11.65 8.19 38.44
N ARG A 611 -11.60 7.03 37.78
CA ARG A 611 -12.33 5.82 38.17
C ARG A 611 -11.35 4.69 38.47
N ASP A 612 -11.74 3.81 39.38
CA ASP A 612 -10.93 2.72 39.93
C ASP A 612 -10.51 1.67 38.89
N PHE A 613 -11.31 1.46 37.85
CA PHE A 613 -11.06 0.46 36.80
C PHE A 613 -10.19 0.96 35.63
N TYR A 614 -9.69 2.19 35.66
CA TYR A 614 -8.78 2.70 34.63
C TYR A 614 -7.35 2.20 34.82
N ASP A 615 -6.62 1.99 33.73
CA ASP A 615 -5.17 1.91 33.77
C ASP A 615 -4.57 3.31 34.00
N HIS A 616 -4.25 3.58 35.27
CA HIS A 616 -3.77 4.88 35.72
C HIS A 616 -2.37 5.21 35.14
N GLU A 617 -1.55 4.20 34.81
CA GLU A 617 -0.24 4.42 34.17
C GLU A 617 -0.40 5.02 32.78
N VAL A 618 -1.36 4.49 32.01
CA VAL A 618 -1.67 4.93 30.65
C VAL A 618 -2.26 6.34 30.64
N HIS A 619 -3.21 6.62 31.53
CA HIS A 619 -3.80 7.96 31.68
C HIS A 619 -2.72 9.01 32.02
N VAL A 620 -1.84 8.72 32.99
CA VAL A 620 -0.73 9.63 33.35
C VAL A 620 0.22 9.84 32.17
N TYR A 621 0.49 8.82 31.37
CA TYR A 621 1.32 8.95 30.17
C TYR A 621 0.69 9.89 29.13
N ILE A 622 -0.59 9.69 28.78
CA ILE A 622 -1.31 10.48 27.78
C ILE A 622 -1.49 11.93 28.26
N HIS A 623 -1.86 12.14 29.52
CA HIS A 623 -1.99 13.49 30.10
C HIS A 623 -0.65 14.22 30.17
N ASN A 624 0.45 13.53 30.50
CA ASN A 624 1.78 14.15 30.46
C ASN A 624 2.31 14.39 29.03
N ALA A 625 1.78 13.68 28.03
CA ALA A 625 2.05 14.01 26.63
C ALA A 625 1.29 15.28 26.23
N PHE A 626 0.04 15.43 26.69
CA PHE A 626 -0.76 16.64 26.53
C PHE A 626 -0.12 17.85 27.25
N ARG A 627 0.35 17.71 28.50
CA ARG A 627 1.06 18.78 29.23
C ARG A 627 2.37 19.25 28.59
N LYS A 628 2.87 18.53 27.57
CA LYS A 628 4.06 18.92 26.80
C LYS A 628 3.72 19.51 25.44
N SER A 629 2.44 19.50 25.04
CA SER A 629 2.00 20.12 23.80
C SER A 629 1.96 21.64 23.99
N SER A 630 2.10 22.38 22.88
CA SER A 630 1.96 23.83 22.91
C SER A 630 0.53 24.26 23.19
N LEU A 631 -0.46 23.42 22.86
CA LEU A 631 -1.87 23.62 23.23
C LEU A 631 -2.05 23.78 24.74
N TYR A 632 -1.34 22.98 25.57
CA TYR A 632 -1.42 23.11 27.02
C TYR A 632 -0.90 24.47 27.51
N ASP A 633 0.19 24.97 26.91
CA ASP A 633 0.78 26.27 27.27
C ASP A 633 -0.15 27.44 26.91
N GLU A 634 -1.01 27.29 25.90
CA GLU A 634 -2.00 28.29 25.49
C GLU A 634 -3.29 28.26 26.33
N LEU A 635 -3.52 27.20 27.11
CA LEU A 635 -4.71 27.08 27.96
C LEU A 635 -4.72 28.13 29.08
N PRO A 636 -5.91 28.62 29.48
CA PRO A 636 -6.06 29.45 30.67
C PRO A 636 -5.50 28.76 31.93
N PRO A 637 -4.88 29.50 32.86
CA PRO A 637 -4.22 28.93 34.03
C PRO A 637 -5.17 28.12 34.94
N GLU A 638 -6.47 28.46 34.94
CA GLU A 638 -7.50 27.71 35.66
C GLU A 638 -7.73 26.31 35.08
N VAL A 639 -7.62 26.15 33.75
CA VAL A 639 -7.77 24.86 33.07
C VAL A 639 -6.49 24.05 33.19
N GLN A 640 -5.32 24.70 33.18
CA GLN A 640 -4.03 24.05 33.47
C GLN A 640 -4.02 23.42 34.86
N GLN A 641 -4.48 24.16 35.88
CA GLN A 641 -4.61 23.62 37.25
C GLN A 641 -5.54 22.40 37.30
N LEU A 642 -6.65 22.44 36.57
CA LEU A 642 -7.60 21.33 36.51
C LEU A 642 -6.98 20.06 35.89
N VAL A 643 -6.19 20.21 34.83
CA VAL A 643 -5.43 19.11 34.21
C VAL A 643 -4.35 18.59 35.17
N ASP A 644 -3.63 19.47 35.85
CA ASP A 644 -2.61 19.10 36.83
C ASP A 644 -3.21 18.33 38.02
N ASP A 645 -4.33 18.79 38.55
CA ASP A 645 -5.09 18.13 39.63
C ASP A 645 -5.61 16.76 39.17
N HIS A 646 -6.10 16.64 37.93
CA HIS A 646 -6.56 15.37 37.35
C HIS A 646 -5.42 14.35 37.22
N VAL A 647 -4.23 14.80 36.77
CA VAL A 647 -3.02 13.96 36.73
C VAL A 647 -2.60 13.54 38.13
N GLN A 648 -2.69 14.44 39.10
CA GLN A 648 -2.38 14.13 40.49
C GLN A 648 -3.33 13.06 41.05
N GLN A 649 -4.63 13.15 40.78
CA GLN A 649 -5.60 12.12 41.18
C GLN A 649 -5.26 10.75 40.59
N HIS A 650 -4.81 10.69 39.34
CA HIS A 650 -4.35 9.43 38.75
C HIS A 650 -3.05 8.91 39.40
N MET A 651 -2.11 9.79 39.76
CA MET A 651 -0.89 9.42 40.48
C MET A 651 -1.18 8.93 41.91
N GLU A 652 -2.12 9.55 42.60
CA GLU A 652 -2.57 9.14 43.94
C GLU A 652 -3.24 7.75 43.89
N ALA A 653 -4.12 7.52 42.91
CA ALA A 653 -4.77 6.23 42.72
C ALA A 653 -3.76 5.11 42.36
N LEU A 654 -2.70 5.44 41.63
CA LEU A 654 -1.60 4.51 41.31
C LEU A 654 -0.76 4.15 42.55
N ASN A 655 -0.55 5.11 43.45
CA ASN A 655 0.20 4.91 44.69
C ASN A 655 -0.62 4.35 45.85
N ALA A 656 -1.95 4.49 45.82
CA ALA A 656 -2.88 4.02 46.85
C ALA A 656 -2.69 2.55 47.28
N PRO A 657 -2.52 1.56 46.37
CA PRO A 657 -2.25 0.18 46.79
C PRO A 657 -0.89 0.03 47.50
N MET A 658 0.14 0.75 47.05
CA MET A 658 1.46 0.76 47.70
C MET A 658 1.42 1.38 49.10
N GLU A 659 0.65 2.46 49.26
CA GLU A 659 0.46 3.11 50.56
C GLU A 659 -0.40 2.27 51.51
N ALA A 660 -1.40 1.55 51.00
CA ALA A 660 -2.21 0.62 51.78
C ALA A 660 -1.37 -0.54 52.31
N ASP A 661 -0.50 -1.14 51.49
CA ASP A 661 0.44 -2.18 51.90
C ASP A 661 1.44 -1.66 52.94
N ARG A 662 1.98 -0.46 52.73
CA ARG A 662 2.90 0.17 53.68
C ARG A 662 2.21 0.50 55.02
N ARG A 663 0.96 0.94 54.99
CA ARG A 663 0.15 1.15 56.20
C ARG A 663 -0.13 -0.16 56.93
N GLN A 664 -0.50 -1.22 56.22
CA GLN A 664 -0.69 -2.54 56.83
C GLN A 664 0.59 -3.09 57.45
N GLN A 665 1.76 -2.88 56.82
CA GLN A 665 3.04 -3.25 57.42
C GLN A 665 3.35 -2.45 58.68
N MET A 666 3.12 -1.13 58.67
CA MET A 666 3.30 -0.30 59.87
C MET A 666 2.32 -0.67 60.99
N GLU A 667 1.07 -0.99 60.67
CA GLU A 667 0.08 -1.46 61.64
C GLU A 667 0.47 -2.83 62.23
N GLN A 668 0.99 -3.76 61.41
CA GLN A 668 1.53 -5.03 61.89
C GLN A 668 2.76 -4.83 62.79
N GLU A 669 3.66 -3.91 62.45
CA GLU A 669 4.80 -3.57 63.30
C GLU A 669 4.38 -2.93 64.63
N GLN A 670 3.38 -2.04 64.60
CA GLN A 670 2.81 -1.45 65.82
C GLN A 670 2.13 -2.51 66.69
N HIS A 671 1.34 -3.41 66.11
CA HIS A 671 0.74 -4.52 66.84
C HIS A 671 1.78 -5.47 67.43
N MET A 672 2.88 -5.74 66.73
CA MET A 672 3.99 -6.51 67.30
C MET A 672 4.69 -5.78 68.45
N GLN A 673 4.90 -4.47 68.35
CA GLN A 673 5.48 -3.68 69.42
C GLN A 673 4.58 -3.60 70.66
N GLU A 674 3.26 -3.45 70.48
CA GLU A 674 2.29 -3.50 71.56
C GLU A 674 2.22 -4.88 72.21
N ALA A 675 2.23 -5.95 71.42
CA ALA A 675 2.30 -7.32 71.94
C ALA A 675 3.58 -7.57 72.75
N GLN A 676 4.73 -7.04 72.30
CA GLN A 676 5.99 -7.12 73.06
C GLN A 676 5.94 -6.31 74.37
N LYS A 677 5.29 -5.13 74.38
CA LYS A 677 5.07 -4.36 75.61
C LYS A 677 4.16 -5.10 76.58
N ALA A 678 3.04 -5.64 76.11
CA ALA A 678 2.11 -6.41 76.93
C ALA A 678 2.75 -7.69 77.50
N MET A 679 3.59 -8.37 76.71
CA MET A 679 4.34 -9.54 77.19
C MET A 679 5.37 -9.16 78.26
N LYS A 680 6.07 -8.03 78.12
CA LYS A 680 6.97 -7.50 79.15
C LYS A 680 6.23 -7.13 80.43
N GLU A 681 5.06 -6.48 80.33
CA GLU A 681 4.22 -6.17 81.49
C GLU A 681 3.71 -7.44 82.19
N GLN A 682 3.32 -8.45 81.42
CA GLN A 682 2.87 -9.74 81.96
C GLN A 682 4.00 -10.49 82.66
N ASP A 683 5.22 -10.46 82.11
CA ASP A 683 6.40 -11.06 82.73
C ASP A 683 6.80 -10.31 84.01
N LEU A 684 6.68 -8.97 84.03
CA LEU A 684 6.85 -8.16 85.24
C LEU A 684 5.84 -8.54 86.32
N GLN A 685 4.56 -8.69 85.96
CA GLN A 685 3.51 -9.13 86.90
C GLN A 685 3.76 -10.54 87.44
N LEU A 686 4.28 -11.45 86.61
CA LEU A 686 4.66 -12.80 87.05
C LEU A 686 5.86 -12.77 87.99
N GLN A 687 6.85 -11.90 87.77
CA GLN A 687 7.97 -11.71 88.69
C GLN A 687 7.49 -11.14 90.04
N HIS A 688 6.63 -10.13 90.04
CA HIS A 688 6.01 -9.60 91.26
C HIS A 688 5.25 -10.70 92.02
N ARG A 689 4.46 -11.52 91.31
CA ARG A 689 3.71 -12.63 91.93
C ARG A 689 4.61 -13.73 92.48
N LYS A 690 5.78 -13.99 91.87
CA LYS A 690 6.78 -14.92 92.42
C LYS A 690 7.41 -14.38 93.68
N LEU A 691 7.75 -13.09 93.72
CA LEU A 691 8.27 -12.42 94.91
C LEU A 691 7.25 -12.49 96.06
N ASP A 692 5.97 -12.21 95.81
CA ASP A 692 4.90 -12.34 96.82
C ASP A 692 4.77 -13.78 97.37
N ILE A 693 4.98 -14.79 96.53
CA ILE A 693 4.94 -16.20 96.93
C ILE A 693 6.17 -16.57 97.76
N GLU A 694 7.35 -16.05 97.42
CA GLU A 694 8.56 -16.23 98.20
C GLU A 694 8.46 -15.54 99.57
N GLU A 695 7.95 -14.31 99.63
CA GLU A 695 7.67 -13.62 100.91
C GLU A 695 6.72 -14.46 101.79
N LYS A 696 5.60 -14.95 101.22
CA LYS A 696 4.67 -15.83 101.96
C LYS A 696 5.27 -17.17 102.37
N LYS A 697 6.25 -17.70 101.62
CA LYS A 697 6.99 -18.91 102.01
C LYS A 697 7.96 -18.63 103.15
N VAL A 698 8.64 -17.49 103.13
CA VAL A 698 9.52 -17.03 104.21
C VAL A 698 8.69 -16.80 105.48
N GLU A 699 7.55 -16.11 105.41
CA GLU A 699 6.63 -15.94 106.55
C GLU A 699 6.15 -17.28 107.12
N LYS A 700 5.83 -18.26 106.26
CA LYS A 700 5.44 -19.61 106.71
C LYS A 700 6.60 -20.43 107.30
N GLN A 701 7.84 -20.20 106.87
CA GLN A 701 9.01 -20.84 107.48
C GLN A 701 9.34 -20.23 108.84
N VAL A 702 9.18 -18.92 109.00
CA VAL A 702 9.31 -18.23 110.30
C VAL A 702 8.24 -18.74 111.29
N GLN A 703 6.98 -18.88 110.87
CA GLN A 703 5.91 -19.43 111.73
C GLN A 703 6.06 -20.91 112.10
N LYS A 704 6.84 -21.69 111.36
CA LYS A 704 7.13 -23.11 111.69
C LYS A 704 8.38 -23.29 112.56
N GLY A 705 9.16 -22.22 112.80
CA GLY A 705 10.33 -22.23 113.69
C GLY A 705 10.02 -21.94 115.16
N GLU A 706 8.78 -21.59 115.51
CA GLU A 706 8.36 -21.21 116.87
C GLU A 706 7.33 -22.17 117.51
N ARG A 707 7.38 -23.47 117.22
CA ARG A 707 6.61 -24.49 117.95
C ARG A 707 7.40 -25.75 118.25
#